data_AF-A0A6S7HAG7-F1
#
_entry.id   AF-A0A6S7HAG7-F1
#
_cell.length_a   1.000
_cell.length_b   1.000
_cell.length_c   1.000
_cell.angle_alpha   90.00
_cell.angle_beta   90.00
_cell.angle_gamma   90.00
#
_symmetry.space_group_name_H-M   'P 1'
#
loop_
_entity.id
_entity.type
_entity.pdbx_description
1 polymer ?
#
loop_
_entity_poly.entity_id
_entity_poly.type
_entity_poly.pdbx_seq_one_letter_code
_entity_poly.pdbx_strand_id
1 'polypeptide(L)'
;MSEYLSILKKQKFKSEIQYSNTNSDLNYAKQLLADKPFVILFIPQEMLLFWHGLKSKVNGVSFVDLLQATQPLPFILKQSNALEKRIADLAYIAKRECHGKSGRRRVEALAKCRRMKVCEAEIVANANVLLSEVKKNEETIRHLKDEILELEERCAVLYAEILEEREKQNKKAKEARDCEINIDLLREENEDLFKYIEHIEEINSCRNCAEDLENKSSTIPEVGVRQQQRKLKELKTRAQRALWFVESYGLSIQSLSLTDPNNKALTLELGTQQENNTKSKFEDIPHDDQEKIKMVLHIMDRFCIGDAAYHALSVQAGGLPKGYLIKQCRNEINKLFSITRTPGELVGAQLSVRDELTRQIREKMKQGEHDTHKVKISEDGAKISRISSYIVMSFSLLADKKEVMSVKGNHAFAIVDGKKIKLEFFLGGDYKIHKDERFDMSKPESFYWSKKLQRTLEDNKNLCKNKKDHYGCINPPLLNIPIENVKVDELHLLLRITDILERNILLTAIRRDLCEDKSKRAKEPRGLHLKNTVKVINSCGVTFSVWEKLDGNGKKQANKEEGYGKANITPYIHVLVYHVPRFFQNSGVKIFTGQGVEKTNDVVRSIYHNKSNKHEGCKDTLLALKRLDCLKDYERMPNKYVKKNDEYWPTDIFEERRKRPRLSDA
;
A
#
# COMPACT_ATOMS: atom_id res chain seq x y z
N MET A 1 2.41 -45.22 -31.99
CA MET A 1 3.88 -45.02 -31.95
C MET A 1 4.39 -44.62 -30.56
N SER A 2 3.85 -43.57 -29.93
CA SER A 2 4.25 -43.09 -28.59
C SER A 2 4.25 -44.18 -27.49
N GLU A 3 3.20 -45.00 -27.44
CA GLU A 3 3.06 -46.07 -26.44
C GLU A 3 4.11 -47.20 -26.61
N TYR A 4 4.37 -47.62 -27.85
CA TYR A 4 5.41 -48.62 -28.19
C TYR A 4 6.84 -48.09 -27.96
N LEU A 5 7.09 -46.82 -28.25
CA LEU A 5 8.37 -46.15 -27.93
C LEU A 5 8.56 -45.99 -26.41
N SER A 6 7.49 -45.83 -25.64
CA SER A 6 7.54 -45.81 -24.18
C SER A 6 7.89 -47.16 -23.57
N ILE A 7 7.42 -48.27 -24.19
CA ILE A 7 7.75 -49.65 -23.79
C ILE A 7 9.23 -49.93 -24.11
N LEU A 8 9.71 -49.51 -25.28
CA LEU A 8 11.12 -49.61 -25.68
C LEU A 8 12.06 -48.84 -24.74
N LYS A 9 11.69 -47.60 -24.33
CA LYS A 9 12.50 -46.80 -23.40
C LYS A 9 12.56 -47.36 -21.97
N LYS A 10 11.60 -48.21 -21.56
CA LYS A 10 11.54 -48.78 -20.21
C LYS A 10 12.41 -50.03 -20.03
N GLN A 11 12.83 -50.71 -21.10
CA GLN A 11 13.62 -51.93 -20.99
C GLN A 11 15.12 -51.64 -21.17
N LYS A 12 15.88 -51.59 -20.06
CA LYS A 12 17.35 -51.52 -20.09
C LYS A 12 17.92 -52.93 -20.30
N PHE A 13 18.56 -53.17 -21.44
CA PHE A 13 19.22 -54.44 -21.76
C PHE A 13 20.74 -54.29 -21.79
N LYS A 14 21.45 -55.35 -21.39
CA LYS A 14 22.91 -55.41 -21.35
C LYS A 14 23.39 -56.22 -22.57
N SER A 15 23.97 -55.57 -23.57
CA SER A 15 24.70 -56.23 -24.65
C SER A 15 26.20 -56.13 -24.40
N GLU A 16 26.93 -57.17 -24.78
CA GLU A 16 28.39 -57.14 -24.86
C GLU A 16 28.79 -56.72 -26.26
N ILE A 17 29.83 -55.89 -26.37
CA ILE A 17 30.46 -55.53 -27.64
C ILE A 17 31.89 -56.08 -27.57
N GLN A 18 32.27 -56.87 -28.56
CA GLN A 18 33.63 -57.39 -28.67
C GLN A 18 34.30 -56.89 -29.95
N TYR A 19 35.51 -56.35 -29.78
CA TYR A 19 36.40 -55.96 -30.87
C TYR A 19 37.32 -57.15 -31.18
N SER A 20 37.38 -57.59 -32.43
CA SER A 20 38.27 -58.68 -32.85
C SER A 20 38.92 -58.38 -34.18
N ASN A 21 40.22 -58.69 -34.27
CA ASN A 21 41.02 -58.58 -35.49
C ASN A 21 41.32 -59.95 -36.12
N THR A 22 40.79 -61.06 -35.60
CA THR A 22 41.13 -62.42 -36.07
C THR A 22 39.90 -63.30 -36.30
N ASN A 23 39.82 -63.87 -37.50
CA ASN A 23 38.77 -64.79 -37.95
C ASN A 23 39.16 -66.25 -37.62
N SER A 24 38.51 -66.89 -36.66
CA SER A 24 38.46 -68.37 -36.59
C SER A 24 37.00 -68.82 -36.56
N ASP A 25 36.54 -69.34 -37.71
CA ASP A 25 35.78 -70.61 -37.83
C ASP A 25 35.07 -70.69 -39.20
N LEU A 26 35.65 -71.53 -40.06
CA LEU A 26 35.13 -72.27 -41.23
C LEU A 26 34.60 -71.55 -42.51
N ASN A 27 35.50 -71.57 -43.52
CA ASN A 27 35.39 -71.99 -44.93
C ASN A 27 34.06 -71.92 -45.69
N TYR A 28 33.95 -70.92 -46.60
CA TYR A 28 33.87 -71.12 -48.07
C TYR A 28 33.76 -69.78 -48.84
N ALA A 29 33.38 -68.67 -48.21
CA ALA A 29 33.28 -67.35 -48.87
C ALA A 29 34.49 -66.44 -48.56
N LYS A 30 35.70 -66.90 -48.91
CA LYS A 30 36.98 -66.29 -48.51
C LYS A 30 37.61 -65.33 -49.53
N GLN A 31 36.89 -64.84 -50.54
CA GLN A 31 37.47 -63.93 -51.53
C GLN A 31 36.61 -62.66 -51.66
N LEU A 32 36.99 -61.62 -50.90
CA LEU A 32 36.84 -60.15 -51.17
C LEU A 32 36.75 -59.25 -49.91
N LEU A 33 36.80 -59.79 -48.68
CA LEU A 33 36.70 -58.99 -47.43
C LEU A 33 37.69 -59.44 -46.34
N ALA A 34 38.90 -59.85 -46.72
CA ALA A 34 40.00 -60.04 -45.78
C ALA A 34 40.65 -58.67 -45.48
N ASP A 35 40.98 -58.42 -44.22
CA ASP A 35 41.68 -57.24 -43.66
C ASP A 35 40.87 -55.97 -43.38
N LYS A 36 39.60 -56.07 -42.91
CA LYS A 36 38.89 -54.90 -42.34
C LYS A 36 38.41 -55.15 -40.91
N PRO A 37 38.62 -54.18 -39.99
CA PRO A 37 38.15 -54.31 -38.61
C PRO A 37 36.62 -54.40 -38.57
N PHE A 38 36.10 -55.28 -37.70
CA PHE A 38 34.68 -55.46 -37.50
C PHE A 38 34.33 -55.55 -36.02
N VAL A 39 33.12 -55.12 -35.69
CA VAL A 39 32.54 -55.18 -34.35
C VAL A 39 31.53 -56.33 -34.30
N ILE A 40 31.56 -57.13 -33.23
CA ILE A 40 30.53 -58.15 -32.99
C ILE A 40 29.47 -57.59 -32.04
N LEU A 41 28.24 -57.53 -32.51
CA LEU A 41 27.06 -57.18 -31.73
C LEU A 41 26.35 -58.45 -31.24
N PHE A 42 26.10 -58.54 -29.95
CA PHE A 42 25.28 -59.59 -29.35
C PHE A 42 23.85 -59.07 -29.14
N ILE A 43 22.90 -59.57 -29.93
CA ILE A 43 21.50 -59.15 -29.93
C ILE A 43 20.65 -60.23 -29.23
N PRO A 44 19.95 -59.91 -28.13
CA PRO A 44 19.07 -60.85 -27.44
C PRO A 44 17.96 -61.39 -28.35
N GLN A 45 17.64 -62.68 -28.23
CA GLN A 45 16.61 -63.35 -29.04
C GLN A 45 15.21 -62.79 -28.76
N GLU A 46 14.96 -62.34 -27.53
CA GLU A 46 13.74 -61.62 -27.15
C GLU A 46 13.53 -60.34 -27.97
N MET A 47 14.59 -59.56 -28.20
CA MET A 47 14.53 -58.31 -28.97
C MET A 47 14.23 -58.57 -30.45
N LEU A 48 14.86 -59.58 -31.02
CA LEU A 48 14.64 -60.01 -32.40
C LEU A 48 13.18 -60.45 -32.66
N LEU A 49 12.57 -61.15 -31.70
CA LEU A 49 11.15 -61.51 -31.75
C LEU A 49 10.24 -60.28 -31.66
N PHE A 50 10.57 -59.36 -30.76
CA PHE A 50 9.82 -58.12 -30.61
C PHE A 50 9.85 -57.30 -31.91
N TRP A 51 11.03 -57.11 -32.51
CA TRP A 51 11.15 -56.39 -33.79
C TRP A 51 10.40 -57.08 -34.92
N HIS A 52 10.47 -58.41 -35.03
CA HIS A 52 9.68 -59.15 -36.02
C HIS A 52 8.17 -58.92 -35.82
N GLY A 53 7.69 -58.96 -34.58
CA GLY A 53 6.29 -58.70 -34.26
C GLY A 53 5.88 -57.27 -34.61
N LEU A 54 6.74 -56.30 -34.29
CA LEU A 54 6.48 -54.88 -34.55
C LEU A 54 6.43 -54.57 -36.05
N LYS A 55 7.34 -55.13 -36.85
CA LYS A 55 7.36 -54.96 -38.31
C LYS A 55 6.16 -55.59 -39.00
N SER A 56 5.56 -56.64 -38.44
CA SER A 56 4.31 -57.21 -38.94
C SER A 56 3.07 -56.34 -38.66
N LYS A 57 3.17 -55.39 -37.71
CA LYS A 57 2.07 -54.51 -37.29
C LYS A 57 2.21 -53.08 -37.79
N VAL A 58 3.41 -52.63 -38.13
CA VAL A 58 3.70 -51.25 -38.53
C VAL A 58 4.49 -51.25 -39.84
N ASN A 59 3.86 -50.76 -40.91
CA ASN A 59 4.53 -50.58 -42.21
C ASN A 59 5.56 -49.45 -42.15
N GLY A 60 6.72 -49.64 -42.79
CA GLY A 60 7.76 -48.61 -42.93
C GLY A 60 8.83 -48.58 -41.83
N VAL A 61 8.83 -49.52 -40.88
CA VAL A 61 9.86 -49.57 -39.81
C VAL A 61 11.10 -50.33 -40.26
N SER A 62 12.27 -49.68 -40.18
CA SER A 62 13.59 -50.27 -40.43
C SER A 62 14.11 -51.05 -39.22
N PHE A 63 14.65 -52.24 -39.44
CA PHE A 63 15.33 -53.02 -38.42
C PHE A 63 16.63 -52.36 -37.96
N VAL A 64 17.32 -51.63 -38.83
CA VAL A 64 18.52 -50.85 -38.44
C VAL A 64 18.14 -49.73 -37.47
N ASP A 65 17.03 -49.02 -37.71
CA ASP A 65 16.54 -47.99 -36.78
C ASP A 65 16.11 -48.60 -35.45
N LEU A 66 15.44 -49.76 -35.46
CA LEU A 66 15.08 -50.47 -34.25
C LEU A 66 16.32 -50.90 -33.45
N LEU A 67 17.36 -51.40 -34.11
CA LEU A 67 18.62 -51.75 -33.46
C LEU A 67 19.28 -50.51 -32.81
N GLN A 68 19.39 -49.40 -33.54
CA GLN A 68 20.00 -48.16 -33.05
C GLN A 68 19.19 -47.51 -31.90
N ALA A 69 17.86 -47.64 -31.93
CA ALA A 69 16.98 -47.07 -30.91
C ALA A 69 16.90 -47.91 -29.63
N THR A 70 17.26 -49.20 -29.70
CA THR A 70 17.08 -50.14 -28.58
C THR A 70 18.39 -50.68 -28.01
N GLN A 71 19.53 -50.42 -28.65
CA GLN A 71 20.85 -50.70 -28.11
C GLN A 71 21.71 -49.43 -28.06
N PRO A 72 22.42 -49.16 -26.94
CA PRO A 72 23.33 -48.04 -26.82
C PRO A 72 24.63 -48.34 -27.58
N LEU A 73 24.61 -48.18 -28.90
CA LEU A 73 25.78 -48.38 -29.76
C LEU A 73 26.66 -47.12 -29.76
N PRO A 74 28.00 -47.24 -29.62
CA PRO A 74 28.93 -46.11 -29.64
C PRO A 74 29.17 -45.54 -31.05
N PHE A 75 28.45 -46.02 -32.06
CA PHE A 75 28.56 -45.64 -33.46
C PHE A 75 27.19 -45.69 -34.15
N ILE A 76 27.07 -44.98 -35.27
CA ILE A 76 25.84 -44.93 -36.08
C ILE A 76 25.98 -45.89 -37.27
N LEU A 77 25.02 -46.81 -37.39
CA LEU A 77 24.95 -47.75 -38.50
C LEU A 77 24.44 -47.08 -39.78
N LYS A 78 25.05 -47.41 -40.92
CA LYS A 78 24.62 -46.96 -42.23
C LYS A 78 23.33 -47.66 -42.63
N GLN A 79 22.31 -46.89 -42.98
CA GLN A 79 21.09 -47.44 -43.55
C GLN A 79 21.40 -48.13 -44.88
N SER A 80 21.31 -49.46 -44.90
CA SER A 80 21.62 -50.27 -46.07
C SER A 80 20.76 -51.53 -46.11
N ASN A 81 20.35 -51.92 -47.34
CA ASN A 81 19.55 -53.13 -47.56
C ASN A 81 20.26 -54.40 -47.05
N ALA A 82 21.59 -54.41 -47.05
CA ALA A 82 22.40 -55.52 -46.58
C ALA A 82 22.36 -55.68 -45.04
N LEU A 83 22.40 -54.58 -44.27
CA LEU A 83 22.21 -54.62 -42.82
C LEU A 83 20.77 -54.99 -42.47
N GLU A 84 19.81 -54.37 -43.17
CA GLU A 84 18.39 -54.60 -42.96
C GLU A 84 18.02 -56.08 -43.15
N LYS A 85 18.54 -56.71 -44.22
CA LYS A 85 18.31 -58.14 -44.49
C LYS A 85 18.97 -59.05 -43.44
N ARG A 86 20.20 -58.76 -42.99
CA ARG A 86 20.88 -59.56 -41.96
C ARG A 86 20.11 -59.55 -40.64
N ILE A 87 19.58 -58.40 -40.22
CA ILE A 87 18.79 -58.31 -38.99
C ILE A 87 17.44 -59.01 -39.18
N ALA A 88 16.82 -58.89 -40.35
CA ALA A 88 15.58 -59.60 -40.69
C ALA A 88 15.75 -61.12 -40.62
N ASP A 89 16.85 -61.66 -41.15
CA ASP A 89 17.16 -63.10 -41.13
C ASP A 89 17.36 -63.59 -39.68
N LEU A 90 18.08 -62.82 -38.86
CA LEU A 90 18.23 -63.12 -37.42
C LEU A 90 16.89 -63.11 -36.68
N ALA A 91 16.01 -62.15 -37.01
CA ALA A 91 14.67 -62.05 -36.45
C ALA A 91 13.77 -63.22 -36.84
N TYR A 92 13.89 -63.68 -38.09
CA TYR A 92 13.19 -64.85 -38.58
C TYR A 92 13.68 -66.15 -37.92
N ILE A 93 15.00 -66.33 -37.77
CA ILE A 93 15.60 -67.47 -37.06
C ILE A 93 15.14 -67.50 -35.61
N ALA A 94 15.13 -66.34 -34.93
CA ALA A 94 14.63 -66.19 -33.58
C ALA A 94 13.17 -66.66 -33.45
N LYS A 95 12.31 -66.24 -34.39
CA LYS A 95 10.90 -66.67 -34.48
C LYS A 95 10.76 -68.18 -34.65
N ARG A 96 11.51 -68.77 -35.57
CA ARG A 96 11.44 -70.22 -35.85
C ARG A 96 11.86 -71.05 -34.63
N GLU A 97 12.93 -70.64 -33.95
CA GLU A 97 13.42 -71.37 -32.78
C GLU A 97 12.54 -71.26 -31.54
N CYS A 98 11.77 -70.18 -31.40
CA CYS A 98 10.83 -69.99 -30.31
C CYS A 98 9.42 -70.49 -30.64
N HIS A 99 9.18 -70.95 -31.87
CA HIS A 99 7.90 -71.50 -32.31
C HIS A 99 7.62 -72.85 -31.64
N GLY A 100 6.40 -73.05 -31.12
CA GLY A 100 5.96 -74.29 -30.48
C GLY A 100 6.61 -74.62 -29.12
N LYS A 101 7.47 -73.74 -28.58
CA LYS A 101 8.09 -73.91 -27.25
C LYS A 101 7.27 -73.21 -26.17
N SER A 102 6.97 -73.93 -25.09
CA SER A 102 6.27 -73.45 -23.89
C SER A 102 7.09 -73.70 -22.62
N GLY A 103 6.72 -73.03 -21.52
CA GLY A 103 7.34 -73.20 -20.20
C GLY A 103 8.86 -72.96 -20.20
N ARG A 104 9.59 -73.82 -19.49
CA ARG A 104 11.05 -73.71 -19.30
C ARG A 104 11.84 -73.66 -20.62
N ARG A 105 11.45 -74.46 -21.61
CA ARG A 105 12.10 -74.49 -22.94
C ARG A 105 11.96 -73.16 -23.70
N ARG A 106 10.90 -72.39 -23.43
CA ARG A 106 10.71 -71.06 -24.02
C ARG A 106 11.63 -70.04 -23.34
N VAL A 107 11.72 -70.08 -22.02
CA VAL A 107 12.61 -69.19 -21.24
C VAL A 107 14.07 -69.41 -21.66
N GLU A 108 14.51 -70.67 -21.77
CA GLU A 108 15.86 -71.02 -22.24
C GLU A 108 16.14 -70.58 -23.68
N ALA A 109 15.12 -70.59 -24.56
CA ALA A 109 15.26 -70.10 -25.92
C ALA A 109 15.30 -68.55 -26.00
N LEU A 110 14.56 -67.86 -25.12
CA LEU A 110 14.53 -66.39 -25.06
C LEU A 110 15.82 -65.81 -24.47
N ALA A 111 16.48 -66.54 -23.57
CA ALA A 111 17.73 -66.12 -22.94
C ALA A 111 18.96 -66.16 -23.89
N LYS A 112 18.83 -66.68 -25.11
CA LYS A 112 19.93 -66.75 -26.08
C LYS A 112 20.22 -65.39 -26.72
N CYS A 113 21.48 -65.17 -27.09
CA CYS A 113 21.91 -64.03 -27.89
C CYS A 113 22.41 -64.48 -29.26
N ARG A 114 22.16 -63.66 -30.28
CA ARG A 114 22.66 -63.85 -31.64
C ARG A 114 23.76 -62.86 -31.93
N ARG A 115 24.85 -63.36 -32.50
CA ARG A 115 26.00 -62.54 -32.91
C ARG A 115 25.79 -62.00 -34.32
N MET A 116 26.06 -60.71 -34.52
CA MET A 116 26.08 -60.05 -35.82
C MET A 116 27.40 -59.29 -35.98
N LYS A 117 28.08 -59.49 -37.11
CA LYS A 117 29.29 -58.73 -37.46
C LYS A 117 28.91 -57.45 -38.20
N VAL A 118 29.48 -56.32 -37.79
CA VAL A 118 29.35 -55.00 -38.44
C VAL A 118 30.74 -54.52 -38.83
N CYS A 119 30.95 -54.26 -40.12
CA CYS A 119 32.24 -53.79 -40.63
C CYS A 119 32.34 -52.26 -40.56
N GLU A 120 33.56 -51.72 -40.54
CA GLU A 120 33.81 -50.27 -40.51
C GLU A 120 33.11 -49.49 -41.66
N ALA A 121 33.06 -50.05 -42.86
CA ALA A 121 32.38 -49.44 -44.01
C ALA A 121 30.84 -49.32 -43.85
N GLU A 122 30.28 -49.96 -42.82
CA GLU A 122 28.87 -49.96 -42.47
C GLU A 122 28.55 -48.95 -41.35
N ILE A 123 29.52 -48.12 -40.96
CA ILE A 123 29.43 -47.07 -39.93
C ILE A 123 29.53 -45.69 -40.61
N VAL A 124 28.67 -44.74 -40.20
CA VAL A 124 28.53 -43.43 -40.89
C VAL A 124 29.51 -42.35 -40.42
N ALA A 125 29.84 -42.26 -39.13
CA ALA A 125 30.80 -41.24 -38.63
C ALA A 125 31.41 -41.62 -37.26
N ASN A 126 32.68 -41.25 -37.07
CA ASN A 126 33.45 -41.40 -35.83
C ASN A 126 33.01 -40.31 -34.83
N ALA A 127 32.67 -40.69 -33.59
CA ALA A 127 32.08 -39.81 -32.57
C ALA A 127 32.86 -38.50 -32.29
N ASN A 128 34.16 -38.47 -32.63
CA ASN A 128 35.04 -37.32 -32.45
C ASN A 128 34.68 -36.11 -33.33
N VAL A 129 34.13 -36.30 -34.53
CA VAL A 129 33.75 -35.17 -35.41
C VAL A 129 32.52 -34.44 -34.83
N LEU A 130 31.52 -35.19 -34.39
CA LEU A 130 30.33 -34.63 -33.73
C LEU A 130 30.69 -33.92 -32.41
N LEU A 131 31.63 -34.45 -31.63
CA LEU A 131 32.13 -33.79 -30.42
C LEU A 131 32.80 -32.43 -30.72
N SER A 132 33.47 -32.30 -31.86
CA SER A 132 34.10 -31.03 -32.25
C SER A 132 33.08 -29.97 -32.68
N GLU A 133 32.00 -30.37 -33.36
CA GLU A 133 30.90 -29.47 -33.74
C GLU A 133 30.06 -29.06 -32.53
N VAL A 134 29.79 -29.99 -31.61
CA VAL A 134 29.09 -29.69 -30.35
C VAL A 134 29.86 -28.64 -29.54
N LYS A 135 31.19 -28.77 -29.42
CA LYS A 135 32.02 -27.79 -28.72
C LYS A 135 31.97 -26.39 -29.35
N LYS A 136 32.03 -26.31 -30.69
CA LYS A 136 31.89 -25.03 -31.41
C LYS A 136 30.53 -24.40 -31.16
N ASN A 137 29.45 -25.19 -31.23
CA ASN A 137 28.11 -24.69 -30.97
C ASN A 137 27.92 -24.25 -29.51
N GLU A 138 28.53 -24.93 -28.54
CA GLU A 138 28.53 -24.54 -27.13
C GLU A 138 29.26 -23.22 -26.86
N GLU A 139 30.32 -22.92 -27.62
CA GLU A 139 31.02 -21.63 -27.58
C GLU A 139 30.15 -20.52 -28.19
N THR A 140 29.52 -20.77 -29.33
CA THR A 140 28.58 -19.80 -29.94
C THR A 140 27.39 -19.50 -29.03
N ILE A 141 26.82 -20.52 -28.38
CA ILE A 141 25.72 -20.35 -27.42
C ILE A 141 26.16 -19.50 -26.22
N ARG A 142 27.40 -19.66 -25.73
CA ARG A 142 27.93 -18.81 -24.66
C ARG A 142 28.05 -17.36 -25.09
N HIS A 143 28.66 -17.10 -26.24
CA HIS A 143 28.79 -15.74 -26.78
C HIS A 143 27.43 -15.05 -26.94
N LEU A 144 26.45 -15.73 -27.53
CA LEU A 144 25.10 -15.18 -27.71
C LEU A 144 24.39 -14.89 -26.38
N LYS A 145 24.66 -15.67 -25.32
CA LYS A 145 24.09 -15.40 -24.00
C LYS A 145 24.69 -14.16 -23.36
N ASP A 146 26.00 -13.97 -23.49
CA ASP A 146 26.68 -12.78 -22.96
C ASP A 146 26.20 -11.52 -23.70
N GLU A 147 26.01 -11.60 -25.02
CA GLU A 147 25.49 -10.51 -25.84
C GLU A 147 24.02 -10.16 -25.51
N ILE A 148 23.18 -11.17 -25.22
CA ILE A 148 21.81 -10.95 -24.72
C ILE A 148 21.84 -10.23 -23.37
N LEU A 149 22.73 -10.64 -22.46
CA LEU A 149 22.83 -10.02 -21.14
C LEU A 149 23.24 -8.54 -21.25
N GLU A 150 24.23 -8.24 -22.10
CA GLU A 150 24.67 -6.86 -22.35
C GLU A 150 23.56 -6.00 -22.99
N LEU A 151 22.80 -6.57 -23.93
CA LEU A 151 21.64 -5.90 -24.52
C LEU A 151 20.53 -5.66 -23.50
N GLU A 152 20.26 -6.60 -22.61
CA GLU A 152 19.27 -6.46 -21.54
C GLU A 152 19.65 -5.33 -20.57
N GLU A 153 20.92 -5.25 -20.16
CA GLU A 153 21.43 -4.16 -19.33
C GLU A 153 21.30 -2.80 -20.04
N ARG A 154 21.65 -2.74 -21.33
CA ARG A 154 21.53 -1.51 -22.12
C ARG A 154 20.08 -1.07 -22.31
N CYS A 155 19.16 -2.03 -22.51
CA CYS A 155 17.73 -1.75 -22.56
C CYS A 155 17.21 -1.20 -21.23
N ALA A 156 17.70 -1.71 -20.09
CA ALA A 156 17.31 -1.21 -18.78
C ALA A 156 17.76 0.24 -18.55
N VAL A 157 18.98 0.59 -18.96
CA VAL A 157 19.50 1.98 -18.88
C VAL A 157 18.69 2.91 -19.77
N LEU A 158 18.48 2.56 -21.04
CA LEU A 158 17.68 3.37 -21.97
C LEU A 158 16.24 3.57 -21.48
N TYR A 159 15.65 2.54 -20.86
CA TYR A 159 14.31 2.65 -20.30
C TYR A 159 14.25 3.64 -19.12
N ALA A 160 15.28 3.67 -18.28
CA ALA A 160 15.38 4.65 -17.19
C ALA A 160 15.53 6.09 -17.72
N GLU A 161 16.36 6.30 -18.74
CA GLU A 161 16.53 7.61 -19.40
C GLU A 161 15.21 8.11 -20.02
N ILE A 162 14.45 7.23 -20.69
CA ILE A 162 13.13 7.57 -21.23
C ILE A 162 12.15 7.98 -20.14
N LEU A 163 12.18 7.31 -18.97
CA LEU A 163 11.32 7.66 -17.84
C LEU A 163 11.68 9.03 -17.26
N GLU A 164 12.96 9.32 -17.05
CA GLU A 164 13.41 10.63 -16.55
C GLU A 164 13.01 11.76 -17.51
N GLU A 165 13.19 11.56 -18.82
CA GLU A 165 12.84 12.58 -19.80
C GLU A 165 11.32 12.80 -19.89
N ARG A 166 10.54 11.73 -19.72
CA ARG A 166 9.07 11.82 -19.63
C ARG A 166 8.62 12.56 -18.39
N GLU A 167 9.29 12.39 -17.25
CA GLU A 167 9.02 13.17 -16.04
C GLU A 167 9.31 14.66 -16.24
N LYS A 168 10.43 15.01 -16.89
CA LYS A 168 10.73 16.40 -17.25
C LYS A 168 9.68 17.00 -18.18
N GLN A 169 9.22 16.26 -19.19
CA GLN A 169 8.15 16.71 -20.08
C GLN A 169 6.83 16.92 -19.34
N ASN A 170 6.45 16.00 -18.45
CA ASN A 170 5.24 16.14 -17.65
C ASN A 170 5.30 17.36 -16.72
N LYS A 171 6.47 17.64 -16.12
CA LYS A 171 6.67 18.83 -15.29
C LYS A 171 6.49 20.11 -16.10
N LYS A 172 7.12 20.21 -17.28
CA LYS A 172 6.96 21.36 -18.19
C LYS A 172 5.51 21.53 -18.66
N ALA A 173 4.84 20.43 -19.01
CA ALA A 173 3.44 20.46 -19.45
C ALA A 173 2.49 20.92 -18.33
N LYS A 174 2.80 20.58 -17.07
CA LYS A 174 2.04 21.04 -15.91
C LYS A 174 2.24 22.53 -15.66
N GLU A 175 3.50 23.00 -15.68
CA GLU A 175 3.84 24.42 -15.53
C GLU A 175 3.16 25.28 -16.62
N ALA A 176 3.10 24.79 -17.86
CA ALA A 176 2.40 25.46 -18.95
C ALA A 176 0.89 25.58 -18.70
N ARG A 177 0.23 24.51 -18.24
CA ARG A 177 -1.22 24.54 -17.90
C ARG A 177 -1.52 25.46 -16.72
N ASP A 178 -0.69 25.43 -15.69
CA ASP A 178 -0.86 26.31 -14.52
C ASP A 178 -0.74 27.79 -14.94
N CYS A 179 0.17 28.11 -15.88
CA CYS A 179 0.28 29.45 -16.48
C CYS A 179 -0.95 29.82 -17.33
N GLU A 180 -1.47 28.91 -18.16
CA GLU A 180 -2.69 29.15 -18.96
C GLU A 180 -3.90 29.48 -18.08
N ILE A 181 -4.12 28.69 -17.01
CA ILE A 181 -5.20 28.94 -16.04
C ILE A 181 -5.05 30.32 -15.41
N ASN A 182 -3.83 30.71 -15.05
CA ASN A 182 -3.59 32.02 -14.44
C ASN A 182 -3.84 33.18 -15.43
N ILE A 183 -3.51 32.99 -16.71
CA ILE A 183 -3.83 33.97 -17.76
C ILE A 183 -5.34 34.14 -17.92
N ASP A 184 -6.10 33.05 -17.90
CA ASP A 184 -7.56 33.10 -18.02
C ASP A 184 -8.21 33.79 -16.82
N LEU A 185 -7.77 33.49 -15.60
CA LEU A 185 -8.24 34.17 -14.38
C LEU A 185 -7.95 35.68 -14.42
N LEU A 186 -6.74 36.06 -14.85
CA LEU A 186 -6.38 37.48 -14.98
C LEU A 186 -7.18 38.19 -16.08
N ARG A 187 -7.59 37.47 -17.13
CA ARG A 187 -8.48 38.02 -18.18
C ARG A 187 -9.89 38.26 -17.64
N GLU A 188 -10.44 37.31 -16.89
CA GLU A 188 -11.75 37.44 -16.26
C GLU A 188 -11.77 38.60 -15.25
N GLU A 189 -10.74 38.72 -14.42
CA GLU A 189 -10.60 39.84 -13.46
C GLU A 189 -10.47 41.18 -14.19
N ASN A 190 -9.72 41.24 -15.29
CA ASN A 190 -9.63 42.46 -16.11
C ASN A 190 -10.97 42.82 -16.77
N GLU A 191 -11.74 41.86 -17.27
CA GLU A 191 -13.08 42.12 -17.82
C GLU A 191 -14.02 42.70 -16.77
N ASP A 192 -13.99 42.18 -15.55
CA ASP A 192 -14.83 42.70 -14.46
C ASP A 192 -14.40 44.10 -14.01
N LEU A 193 -13.10 44.38 -14.00
CA LEU A 193 -12.58 45.73 -13.78
C LEU A 193 -13.00 46.70 -14.89
N PHE A 194 -12.99 46.26 -16.16
CA PHE A 194 -13.49 47.05 -17.28
C PHE A 194 -14.97 47.39 -17.13
N LYS A 195 -15.82 46.41 -16.82
CA LYS A 195 -17.25 46.64 -16.56
C LYS A 195 -17.47 47.61 -15.40
N TYR A 196 -16.64 47.52 -14.36
CA TYR A 196 -16.71 48.43 -13.21
C TYR A 196 -16.31 49.87 -13.58
N ILE A 197 -15.32 50.04 -14.46
CA ILE A 197 -14.93 51.36 -14.99
C ILE A 197 -16.03 51.92 -15.89
N GLU A 198 -16.57 51.13 -16.82
CA GLU A 198 -17.72 51.53 -17.66
C GLU A 198 -18.90 51.97 -16.80
N HIS A 199 -19.21 51.22 -15.74
CA HIS A 199 -20.27 51.57 -14.80
C HIS A 199 -20.02 52.92 -14.10
N ILE A 200 -18.77 53.21 -13.72
CA ILE A 200 -18.41 54.52 -13.13
C ILE A 200 -18.52 55.64 -14.17
N GLU A 201 -18.13 55.41 -15.43
CA GLU A 201 -18.22 56.38 -16.51
C GLU A 201 -19.68 56.67 -16.92
N GLU A 202 -20.54 55.65 -16.93
CA GLU A 202 -21.99 55.77 -17.13
C GLU A 202 -22.66 56.57 -16.00
N ILE A 203 -22.26 56.34 -14.75
CA ILE A 203 -22.76 57.11 -13.60
C ILE A 203 -22.30 58.57 -13.69
N ASN A 204 -21.06 58.83 -14.09
CA ASN A 204 -20.52 60.19 -14.23
C ASN A 204 -21.13 61.00 -15.39
N SER A 205 -21.69 60.34 -16.40
CA SER A 205 -22.36 60.98 -17.54
C SER A 205 -23.84 61.28 -17.29
N CYS A 206 -24.44 60.69 -16.26
CA CYS A 206 -25.80 61.00 -15.79
C CYS A 206 -25.82 62.23 -14.85
N ARG A 207 -26.18 63.43 -15.37
CA ARG A 207 -26.32 64.66 -14.56
C ARG A 207 -27.29 64.56 -13.38
N ASN A 208 -28.23 63.62 -13.40
CA ASN A 208 -29.24 63.45 -12.35
C ASN A 208 -28.89 62.36 -11.32
N CYS A 209 -27.77 61.64 -11.49
CA CYS A 209 -27.34 60.55 -10.60
C CYS A 209 -26.19 60.97 -9.66
N ALA A 210 -25.72 62.23 -9.75
CA ALA A 210 -24.58 62.74 -9.01
C ALA A 210 -24.79 62.82 -7.48
N GLU A 211 -26.05 62.85 -7.01
CA GLU A 211 -26.39 62.90 -5.57
C GLU A 211 -26.06 61.60 -4.82
N ASP A 212 -25.94 60.46 -5.51
CA ASP A 212 -25.64 59.16 -4.87
C ASP A 212 -24.13 58.93 -4.64
N LEU A 213 -23.27 59.74 -5.24
CA LEU A 213 -21.81 59.73 -5.03
C LEU A 213 -21.33 60.82 -4.07
N GLU A 214 -22.21 61.71 -3.61
CA GLU A 214 -21.84 62.69 -2.58
C GLU A 214 -21.48 61.98 -1.28
N ASN A 215 -20.29 62.31 -0.77
CA ASN A 215 -19.77 61.73 0.47
C ASN A 215 -20.56 62.27 1.65
N LYS A 216 -21.67 61.61 2.03
CA LYS A 216 -22.58 61.97 3.15
C LYS A 216 -21.93 61.89 4.55
N SER A 217 -20.60 61.78 4.63
CA SER A 217 -19.87 61.70 5.89
C SER A 217 -19.36 63.07 6.33
N SER A 218 -19.45 63.37 7.63
CA SER A 218 -18.95 64.63 8.21
C SER A 218 -17.52 64.93 7.76
N THR A 219 -17.25 66.19 7.42
CA THR A 219 -15.97 66.62 6.84
C THR A 219 -14.82 66.40 7.84
N ILE A 220 -13.57 66.34 7.36
CA ILE A 220 -12.41 66.08 8.23
C ILE A 220 -12.33 67.07 9.42
N PRO A 221 -12.63 68.37 9.26
CA PRO A 221 -12.67 69.32 10.39
C PRO A 221 -13.75 69.03 11.44
N GLU A 222 -14.85 68.38 11.05
CA GLU A 222 -16.04 68.16 11.90
C GLU A 222 -15.92 66.92 12.81
N VAL A 223 -14.93 66.06 12.58
CA VAL A 223 -14.75 64.82 13.36
C VAL A 223 -13.64 64.96 14.40
N GLY A 224 -13.71 64.19 15.50
CA GLY A 224 -12.70 64.26 16.57
C GLY A 224 -11.30 63.80 16.13
N VAL A 225 -10.25 64.26 16.81
CA VAL A 225 -8.83 64.12 16.42
C VAL A 225 -8.41 62.69 16.03
N ARG A 226 -8.85 61.66 16.77
CA ARG A 226 -8.58 60.24 16.44
C ARG A 226 -9.21 59.80 15.11
N GLN A 227 -10.41 60.31 14.83
CA GLN A 227 -11.16 59.99 13.62
C GLN A 227 -10.61 60.75 12.41
N GLN A 228 -10.10 61.98 12.62
CA GLN A 228 -9.33 62.73 11.63
C GLN A 228 -8.08 61.93 11.21
N GLN A 229 -7.27 61.47 12.17
CA GLN A 229 -6.08 60.67 11.89
C GLN A 229 -6.40 59.38 11.10
N ARG A 230 -7.51 58.70 11.42
CA ARG A 230 -7.95 57.51 10.68
C ARG A 230 -8.35 57.84 9.25
N LYS A 231 -9.18 58.87 9.05
CA LYS A 231 -9.62 59.32 7.71
C LYS A 231 -8.42 59.75 6.86
N LEU A 232 -7.45 60.47 7.44
CA LEU A 232 -6.23 60.90 6.75
C LEU A 232 -5.30 59.72 6.41
N LYS A 233 -5.17 58.73 7.30
CA LYS A 233 -4.40 57.51 6.99
C LYS A 233 -5.05 56.71 5.85
N GLU A 234 -6.37 56.58 5.87
CA GLU A 234 -7.11 55.90 4.80
C GLU A 234 -6.98 56.63 3.46
N LEU A 235 -7.09 57.96 3.46
CA LEU A 235 -6.87 58.80 2.29
C LEU A 235 -5.44 58.64 1.73
N LYS A 236 -4.43 58.64 2.61
CA LYS A 236 -3.03 58.37 2.24
C LYS A 236 -2.87 57.02 1.54
N THR A 237 -3.42 55.96 2.11
CA THR A 237 -3.34 54.60 1.53
C THR A 237 -4.08 54.49 0.19
N ARG A 238 -5.23 55.15 0.05
CA ARG A 238 -5.97 55.17 -1.22
C ARG A 238 -5.24 55.97 -2.29
N ALA A 239 -4.68 57.13 -1.95
CA ALA A 239 -3.88 57.94 -2.87
C ALA A 239 -2.62 57.20 -3.36
N GLN A 240 -1.90 56.50 -2.48
CA GLN A 240 -0.75 55.67 -2.86
C GLN A 240 -1.13 54.57 -3.86
N ARG A 241 -2.30 53.95 -3.70
CA ARG A 241 -2.79 52.93 -4.64
C ARG A 241 -3.24 53.52 -5.96
N ALA A 242 -4.04 54.59 -5.93
CA ALA A 242 -4.59 55.22 -7.12
C ALA A 242 -3.52 55.88 -8.00
N LEU A 243 -2.44 56.38 -7.38
CA LEU A 243 -1.34 57.05 -8.07
C LEU A 243 -0.11 56.14 -8.28
N TRP A 244 -0.23 54.83 -8.03
CA TRP A 244 0.85 53.86 -8.23
C TRP A 244 1.39 53.86 -9.67
N PHE A 245 0.52 54.09 -10.65
CA PHE A 245 0.89 54.12 -12.06
C PHE A 245 1.94 55.20 -12.39
N VAL A 246 2.09 56.24 -11.56
CA VAL A 246 3.06 57.33 -11.80
C VAL A 246 4.50 56.80 -11.78
N GLU A 247 4.76 55.73 -11.04
CA GLU A 247 6.06 55.04 -11.03
C GLU A 247 6.38 54.37 -12.38
N SER A 248 5.39 53.93 -13.15
CA SER A 248 5.62 53.34 -14.49
C SER A 248 6.07 54.37 -15.52
N TYR A 249 5.80 55.67 -15.26
CA TYR A 249 6.32 56.80 -16.02
C TYR A 249 7.67 57.32 -15.46
N GLY A 250 8.28 56.61 -14.50
CA GLY A 250 9.57 56.96 -13.89
C GLY A 250 9.51 58.11 -12.88
N LEU A 251 8.32 58.48 -12.41
CA LEU A 251 8.10 59.57 -11.46
C LEU A 251 7.78 59.01 -10.08
N SER A 252 8.29 59.64 -9.02
CA SER A 252 8.00 59.25 -7.63
C SER A 252 7.22 60.35 -6.91
N ILE A 253 6.17 59.96 -6.19
CA ILE A 253 5.29 60.92 -5.50
C ILE A 253 5.79 61.14 -4.09
N GLN A 254 6.29 62.36 -3.83
CA GLN A 254 6.87 62.70 -2.53
C GLN A 254 5.81 63.12 -1.51
N SER A 255 4.86 63.97 -1.90
CA SER A 255 3.77 64.43 -1.03
C SER A 255 2.53 64.83 -1.83
N LEU A 256 1.38 64.85 -1.16
CA LEU A 256 0.10 65.31 -1.69
C LEU A 256 -0.36 66.53 -0.88
N SER A 257 -0.50 67.68 -1.53
CA SER A 257 -1.02 68.90 -0.91
C SER A 257 -2.51 69.06 -1.21
N LEU A 258 -3.31 69.26 -0.17
CA LEU A 258 -4.77 69.36 -0.23
C LEU A 258 -5.20 70.60 0.56
N THR A 259 -6.29 71.24 0.18
CA THR A 259 -6.89 72.34 0.93
C THR A 259 -8.26 71.93 1.48
N ASP A 260 -8.54 72.26 2.73
CA ASP A 260 -9.87 72.09 3.30
C ASP A 260 -10.84 73.22 2.86
N PRO A 261 -12.15 73.11 3.14
CA PRO A 261 -13.13 74.15 2.82
C PRO A 261 -12.88 75.51 3.51
N ASN A 262 -11.98 75.56 4.50
CA ASN A 262 -11.57 76.77 5.23
C ASN A 262 -10.22 77.33 4.72
N ASN A 263 -9.76 76.90 3.54
CA ASN A 263 -8.47 77.28 2.93
C ASN A 263 -7.22 76.91 3.74
N LYS A 264 -7.31 75.93 4.63
CA LYS A 264 -6.15 75.41 5.35
C LYS A 264 -5.44 74.36 4.50
N ALA A 265 -4.17 74.59 4.19
CA ALA A 265 -3.32 73.65 3.47
C ALA A 265 -2.91 72.46 4.36
N LEU A 266 -3.11 71.26 3.85
CA LEU A 266 -2.75 69.98 4.45
C LEU A 266 -1.81 69.24 3.49
N THR A 267 -0.60 68.94 3.93
CA THR A 267 0.36 68.15 3.16
C THR A 267 0.47 66.75 3.74
N LEU A 268 0.28 65.73 2.90
CA LEU A 268 0.44 64.32 3.23
C LEU A 268 1.72 63.80 2.58
N GLU A 269 2.74 63.46 3.36
CA GLU A 269 3.94 62.82 2.81
C GLU A 269 3.62 61.39 2.36
N LEU A 270 3.91 61.08 1.09
CA LEU A 270 3.56 59.81 0.43
C LEU A 270 4.76 58.89 0.17
N GLY A 271 5.99 59.39 0.36
CA GLY A 271 7.21 58.60 0.20
C GLY A 271 7.24 57.33 1.05
N THR A 272 8.03 56.34 0.59
CA THR A 272 8.34 55.08 1.27
C THR A 272 9.17 55.30 2.54
N GLN A 273 8.57 55.97 3.52
CA GLN A 273 8.97 55.74 4.89
C GLN A 273 8.49 54.34 5.26
N GLN A 274 9.43 53.48 5.64
CA GLN A 274 9.16 52.31 6.46
C GLN A 274 8.11 52.74 7.49
N GLU A 275 6.94 52.09 7.49
CA GLU A 275 5.98 52.31 8.56
C GLU A 275 6.74 52.07 9.87
N ASN A 276 7.02 53.16 10.60
CA ASN A 276 7.36 53.10 12.01
C ASN A 276 6.15 52.46 12.69
N ASN A 277 6.17 51.14 12.73
CA ASN A 277 5.16 50.32 13.35
C ASN A 277 5.34 50.52 14.86
N THR A 278 4.72 51.55 15.41
CA THR A 278 4.57 51.74 16.87
C THR A 278 3.66 50.68 17.51
N LYS A 279 3.35 49.58 16.81
CA LYS A 279 2.80 48.37 17.44
C LYS A 279 3.99 47.49 17.83
N SER A 280 4.15 47.28 19.14
CA SER A 280 5.11 46.31 19.70
C SER A 280 5.03 44.99 18.94
N LYS A 281 6.16 44.50 18.41
CA LYS A 281 6.21 43.15 17.85
C LYS A 281 6.04 42.15 18.98
N PHE A 282 5.54 40.95 18.66
CA PHE A 282 5.44 39.85 19.61
C PHE A 282 6.80 39.51 20.28
N GLU A 283 7.91 39.73 19.58
CA GLU A 283 9.27 39.50 20.11
C GLU A 283 9.68 40.56 21.13
N ASP A 284 9.12 41.77 21.06
CA ASP A 284 9.53 42.94 21.85
C ASP A 284 8.75 43.07 23.17
N ILE A 285 7.72 42.24 23.39
CA ILE A 285 6.91 42.27 24.61
C ILE A 285 7.51 41.37 25.71
N PRO A 286 7.24 41.66 27.00
CA PRO A 286 7.77 40.89 28.12
C PRO A 286 7.47 39.39 28.01
N HIS A 287 8.41 38.57 28.45
CA HIS A 287 8.30 37.10 28.40
C HIS A 287 6.98 36.58 29.00
N ASP A 288 6.56 37.12 30.15
CA ASP A 288 5.31 36.72 30.81
C ASP A 288 4.07 36.99 29.95
N ASP A 289 4.07 38.06 29.16
CA ASP A 289 2.97 38.38 28.26
C ASP A 289 3.02 37.52 26.98
N GLN A 290 4.22 37.16 26.52
CA GLN A 290 4.38 36.16 25.46
C GLN A 290 3.80 34.81 25.89
N GLU A 291 4.07 34.37 27.13
CA GLU A 291 3.53 33.14 27.71
C GLU A 291 1.99 33.16 27.81
N LYS A 292 1.40 34.28 28.24
CA LYS A 292 -0.06 34.45 28.23
C LYS A 292 -0.64 34.36 26.83
N ILE A 293 0.00 34.98 25.83
CA ILE A 293 -0.44 34.92 24.43
C ILE A 293 -0.36 33.48 23.91
N LYS A 294 0.74 32.76 24.19
CA LYS A 294 0.90 31.34 23.82
C LYS A 294 -0.18 30.48 24.46
N MET A 295 -0.50 30.69 25.73
CA MET A 295 -1.58 29.99 26.44
C MET A 295 -2.96 30.26 25.79
N VAL A 296 -3.26 31.52 25.46
CA VAL A 296 -4.51 31.87 24.78
C VAL A 296 -4.57 31.25 23.38
N LEU A 297 -3.46 31.28 22.63
CA LEU A 297 -3.37 30.64 21.31
C LEU A 297 -3.57 29.11 21.42
N HIS A 298 -3.02 28.46 22.44
CA HIS A 298 -3.25 27.04 22.70
C HIS A 298 -4.74 26.75 22.89
N ILE A 299 -5.44 27.54 23.72
CA ILE A 299 -6.88 27.39 23.96
C ILE A 299 -7.66 27.60 22.65
N MET A 300 -7.32 28.62 21.88
CA MET A 300 -7.97 28.89 20.59
C MET A 300 -7.78 27.76 19.57
N ASP A 301 -6.61 27.14 19.52
CA ASP A 301 -6.35 26.01 18.63
C ASP A 301 -7.03 24.73 19.13
N ARG A 302 -6.94 24.43 20.43
CA ARG A 302 -7.49 23.22 21.05
C ARG A 302 -9.01 23.16 20.93
N PHE A 303 -9.69 24.28 21.16
CA PHE A 303 -11.14 24.38 21.11
C PHE A 303 -11.67 24.99 19.81
N CYS A 304 -10.79 25.16 18.81
CA CYS A 304 -11.15 25.71 17.49
C CYS A 304 -11.91 27.05 17.58
N ILE A 305 -11.50 27.94 18.48
CA ILE A 305 -12.06 29.28 18.61
C ILE A 305 -11.56 30.13 17.44
N GLY A 306 -12.49 30.64 16.64
CA GLY A 306 -12.19 31.51 15.51
C GLY A 306 -11.76 32.92 15.93
N ASP A 307 -11.03 33.62 15.06
CA ASP A 307 -10.54 34.98 15.33
C ASP A 307 -11.67 35.97 15.60
N ALA A 308 -12.83 35.80 14.93
CA ALA A 308 -14.02 36.62 15.18
C ALA A 308 -14.61 36.40 16.58
N ALA A 309 -14.70 35.14 17.03
CA ALA A 309 -15.19 34.80 18.37
C ALA A 309 -14.23 35.32 19.45
N TYR A 310 -12.92 35.16 19.24
CA TYR A 310 -11.92 35.71 20.14
C TYR A 310 -11.96 37.24 20.18
N HIS A 311 -12.11 37.89 19.03
CA HIS A 311 -12.24 39.35 18.98
C HIS A 311 -13.44 39.82 19.81
N ALA A 312 -14.62 39.22 19.62
CA ALA A 312 -15.81 39.52 20.41
C ALA A 312 -15.56 39.32 21.92
N LEU A 313 -14.91 38.22 22.30
CA LEU A 313 -14.55 37.94 23.70
C LEU A 313 -13.58 38.99 24.27
N SER A 314 -12.55 39.37 23.50
CA SER A 314 -11.54 40.35 23.92
C SER A 314 -12.08 41.78 24.06
N VAL A 315 -13.18 42.10 23.38
CA VAL A 315 -13.87 43.38 23.52
C VAL A 315 -14.67 43.44 24.82
N GLN A 316 -15.27 42.30 25.22
CA GLN A 316 -16.11 42.22 26.42
C GLN A 316 -15.29 41.97 27.70
N ALA A 317 -14.19 41.22 27.61
CA ALA A 317 -13.33 40.90 28.74
C ALA A 317 -12.06 41.77 28.71
N GLY A 318 -11.97 42.72 29.64
CA GLY A 318 -10.73 43.48 29.86
C GLY A 318 -9.58 42.57 30.29
N GLY A 319 -8.37 42.84 29.79
CA GLY A 319 -7.15 42.09 30.14
C GLY A 319 -6.78 40.93 29.22
N LEU A 320 -7.56 40.64 28.17
CA LEU A 320 -7.18 39.66 27.16
C LEU A 320 -6.17 40.23 26.14
N PRO A 321 -5.24 39.40 25.62
CA PRO A 321 -4.29 39.84 24.60
C PRO A 321 -4.96 40.38 23.34
N LYS A 322 -4.38 41.42 22.74
CA LYS A 322 -4.88 41.99 21.48
C LYS A 322 -4.75 40.97 20.35
N GLY A 323 -5.79 40.84 19.52
CA GLY A 323 -5.83 39.82 18.46
C GLY A 323 -4.67 39.87 17.45
N TYR A 324 -4.08 41.05 17.21
CA TYR A 324 -2.91 41.15 16.32
C TYR A 324 -1.66 40.45 16.90
N LEU A 325 -1.49 40.44 18.23
CA LEU A 325 -0.37 39.74 18.91
C LEU A 325 -0.54 38.23 18.81
N ILE A 326 -1.78 37.74 18.91
CA ILE A 326 -2.09 36.32 18.70
C ILE A 326 -1.80 35.93 17.24
N LYS A 327 -2.17 36.78 16.28
CA LYS A 327 -1.84 36.54 14.86
C LYS A 327 -0.33 36.52 14.62
N GLN A 328 0.43 37.43 15.24
CA GLN A 328 1.90 37.43 15.17
C GLN A 328 2.48 36.15 15.78
N CYS A 329 2.09 35.80 17.01
CA CYS A 329 2.53 34.56 17.67
C CYS A 329 2.22 33.31 16.82
N ARG A 330 1.01 33.22 16.27
CA ARG A 330 0.60 32.14 15.35
C ARG A 330 1.53 32.05 14.14
N ASN A 331 1.86 33.19 13.53
CA ASN A 331 2.75 33.23 12.37
C ASN A 331 4.19 32.84 12.74
N GLU A 332 4.71 33.29 13.88
CA GLU A 332 6.06 32.89 14.33
C GLU A 332 6.16 31.38 14.56
N ILE A 333 5.16 30.75 15.19
CA ILE A 333 5.16 29.29 15.35
C ILE A 333 5.05 28.59 14.00
N ASN A 334 4.20 29.08 13.09
CA ASN A 334 4.04 28.49 11.75
C ASN A 334 5.36 28.51 10.96
N LYS A 335 6.18 29.56 11.09
CA LYS A 335 7.48 29.67 10.40
C LYS A 335 8.47 28.58 10.82
N LEU A 336 8.29 27.96 11.99
CA LEU A 336 9.13 26.84 12.44
C LEU A 336 8.94 25.59 11.58
N PHE A 337 7.85 25.50 10.83
CA PHE A 337 7.46 24.31 10.08
C PHE A 337 7.44 24.60 8.58
N SER A 338 8.44 24.10 7.87
CA SER A 338 8.45 24.11 6.40
C SER A 338 7.54 23.00 5.88
N ILE A 339 6.29 23.36 5.55
CA ILE A 339 5.30 22.43 5.00
C ILE A 339 5.30 22.54 3.48
N THR A 340 5.41 21.39 2.83
CA THR A 340 5.40 21.25 1.37
C THR A 340 4.23 20.38 0.95
N ARG A 341 3.87 20.42 -0.34
CA ARG A 341 2.88 19.50 -0.91
C ARG A 341 3.42 18.08 -0.89
N THR A 342 2.57 17.10 -0.60
CA THR A 342 2.93 15.69 -0.71
C THR A 342 3.29 15.33 -2.16
N PRO A 343 4.24 14.40 -2.39
CA PRO A 343 4.53 13.91 -3.73
C PRO A 343 3.31 13.18 -4.31
N GLY A 344 3.20 13.17 -5.64
CA GLY A 344 2.11 12.51 -6.36
C GLY A 344 0.92 13.41 -6.70
N GLU A 345 -0.16 12.80 -7.19
CA GLU A 345 -1.33 13.51 -7.72
C GLU A 345 -2.32 13.95 -6.64
N LEU A 346 -2.37 13.23 -5.52
CA LEU A 346 -3.29 13.53 -4.43
C LEU A 346 -2.93 14.85 -3.74
N VAL A 347 -3.96 15.58 -3.32
CA VAL A 347 -3.79 16.80 -2.52
C VAL A 347 -3.35 16.39 -1.12
N GLY A 348 -2.27 16.97 -0.64
CA GLY A 348 -1.77 16.68 0.70
C GLY A 348 -0.66 17.63 1.10
N ALA A 349 -0.36 17.63 2.39
CA ALA A 349 0.67 18.45 3.01
C ALA A 349 1.60 17.57 3.84
N GLN A 350 2.90 17.83 3.79
CA GLN A 350 3.91 17.10 4.55
C GLN A 350 5.02 18.01 5.06
N LEU A 351 5.70 17.55 6.12
CA LEU A 351 6.96 18.07 6.61
C LEU A 351 8.06 17.01 6.53
N SER A 352 9.31 17.48 6.60
CA SER A 352 10.48 16.62 6.69
C SER A 352 10.44 15.79 7.97
N VAL A 353 10.30 14.47 7.82
CA VAL A 353 10.35 13.52 8.93
C VAL A 353 11.68 13.63 9.68
N ARG A 354 12.78 13.86 8.95
CA ARG A 354 14.12 14.04 9.53
C ARG A 354 14.17 15.25 10.47
N ASP A 355 13.68 16.39 10.02
CA ASP A 355 13.78 17.64 10.78
C ASP A 355 12.90 17.59 12.02
N GLU A 356 11.67 17.06 11.87
CA GLU A 356 10.76 16.90 12.99
C GLU A 356 11.25 15.85 14.00
N LEU A 357 11.78 14.72 13.53
CA LEU A 357 12.38 13.72 14.43
C LEU A 357 13.58 14.31 15.17
N THR A 358 14.43 15.07 14.48
CA THR A 358 15.57 15.76 15.08
C THR A 358 15.11 16.74 16.16
N ARG A 359 14.03 17.48 15.90
CA ARG A 359 13.43 18.40 16.88
C ARG A 359 12.96 17.66 18.13
N GLN A 360 12.19 16.57 17.98
CA GLN A 360 11.68 15.79 19.10
C GLN A 360 12.80 15.14 19.91
N ILE A 361 13.82 14.58 19.26
CA ILE A 361 14.97 13.99 19.96
C ILE A 361 15.78 15.07 20.70
N ARG A 362 15.95 16.27 20.14
CA ARG A 362 16.61 17.38 20.83
C ARG A 362 15.84 17.84 22.06
N GLU A 363 14.50 17.86 22.01
CA GLU A 363 13.66 18.12 23.18
C GLU A 363 13.89 17.08 24.28
N LYS A 364 13.99 15.80 23.91
CA LYS A 364 14.31 14.70 24.83
C LYS A 364 15.70 14.79 25.44
N MET A 365 16.70 15.14 24.64
CA MET A 365 18.06 15.36 25.13
C MET A 365 18.12 16.52 26.13
N LYS A 366 17.35 17.60 25.93
CA LYS A 366 17.25 18.70 26.91
C LYS A 366 16.60 18.26 28.22
N GLN A 367 15.77 17.22 28.20
CA GLN A 367 15.14 16.61 29.38
C GLN A 367 16.04 15.54 30.04
N GLY A 368 17.26 15.32 29.52
CA GLY A 368 18.23 14.36 30.06
C GLY A 368 18.09 12.94 29.51
N GLU A 369 17.25 12.70 28.49
CA GLU A 369 17.12 11.40 27.82
C GLU A 369 18.12 11.29 26.66
N HIS A 370 19.24 10.59 26.89
CA HIS A 370 20.33 10.43 25.91
C HIS A 370 20.40 9.04 25.25
N ASP A 371 19.44 8.16 25.55
CA ASP A 371 19.45 6.77 25.08
C ASP A 371 19.12 6.64 23.58
N THR A 372 19.29 5.44 23.03
CA THR A 372 18.81 5.14 21.67
C THR A 372 17.28 5.09 21.64
N HIS A 373 16.67 5.93 20.81
CA HIS A 373 15.22 6.03 20.71
C HIS A 373 14.68 5.15 19.57
N LYS A 374 13.69 4.29 19.88
CA LYS A 374 12.93 3.55 18.86
C LYS A 374 11.75 4.40 18.40
N VAL A 375 11.59 4.52 17.08
CA VAL A 375 10.53 5.30 16.45
C VAL A 375 9.46 4.35 15.92
N LYS A 376 8.20 4.64 16.23
CA LYS A 376 7.03 4.00 15.64
C LYS A 376 6.41 4.95 14.64
N ILE A 377 6.15 4.48 13.43
CA ILE A 377 5.38 5.22 12.42
C ILE A 377 3.97 4.64 12.40
N SER A 378 2.97 5.50 12.29
CA SER A 378 1.56 5.12 12.28
C SER A 378 0.81 5.94 11.25
N GLU A 379 -0.14 5.29 10.59
CA GLU A 379 -1.04 5.92 9.66
C GLU A 379 -2.46 5.45 9.92
N ASP A 380 -3.43 6.35 9.79
CA ASP A 380 -4.84 5.98 9.83
C ASP A 380 -5.67 6.86 8.90
N GLY A 381 -6.61 6.22 8.20
CA GLY A 381 -7.49 6.85 7.23
C GLY A 381 -8.86 7.11 7.83
N ALA A 382 -9.22 8.38 8.02
CA ALA A 382 -10.49 8.78 8.59
C ALA A 382 -11.36 9.57 7.61
N LYS A 383 -12.66 9.27 7.61
CA LYS A 383 -13.64 10.13 6.95
C LYS A 383 -13.77 11.44 7.74
N ILE A 384 -13.48 12.57 7.08
CA ILE A 384 -13.48 13.90 7.70
C ILE A 384 -14.80 14.61 7.43
N SER A 385 -15.29 14.55 6.19
CA SER A 385 -16.56 15.13 5.77
C SER A 385 -17.36 14.16 4.90
N ARG A 386 -18.51 14.59 4.36
CA ARG A 386 -19.26 13.77 3.39
C ARG A 386 -18.44 13.50 2.11
N ILE A 387 -17.54 14.42 1.75
CA ILE A 387 -16.82 14.43 0.48
C ILE A 387 -15.30 14.27 0.62
N SER A 388 -14.74 14.45 1.82
CA SER A 388 -13.29 14.39 2.10
C SER A 388 -12.95 13.31 3.12
N SER A 389 -11.86 12.58 2.88
CA SER A 389 -11.30 11.63 3.85
C SER A 389 -9.80 11.88 3.92
N TYR A 390 -9.26 11.99 5.12
CA TYR A 390 -7.84 12.29 5.31
C TYR A 390 -7.12 11.04 5.78
N ILE A 391 -5.92 10.83 5.26
CA ILE A 391 -4.95 9.88 5.78
C ILE A 391 -3.94 10.69 6.57
N VAL A 392 -3.89 10.47 7.87
CA VAL A 392 -2.96 11.13 8.78
C VAL A 392 -1.81 10.19 9.05
N MET A 393 -0.60 10.65 8.76
CA MET A 393 0.65 9.94 9.04
C MET A 393 1.36 10.65 10.19
N SER A 394 1.77 9.88 11.19
CA SER A 394 2.42 10.37 12.40
C SER A 394 3.51 9.42 12.87
N PHE A 395 4.41 9.91 13.72
CA PHE A 395 5.35 9.06 14.43
C PHE A 395 5.31 9.31 15.94
N SER A 396 5.75 8.31 16.70
CA SER A 396 5.87 8.37 18.15
C SER A 396 7.22 7.81 18.59
N LEU A 397 7.75 8.34 19.68
CA LEU A 397 8.93 7.80 20.35
C LEU A 397 8.47 6.73 21.34
N LEU A 398 8.92 5.48 21.18
CA LEU A 398 8.50 4.38 22.05
C LEU A 398 8.94 4.56 23.51
N ALA A 399 9.94 5.41 23.76
CA ALA A 399 10.35 5.83 25.09
C ALA A 399 9.21 6.50 25.88
N ASP A 400 8.24 7.11 25.19
CA ASP A 400 7.15 7.85 25.82
C ASP A 400 6.04 6.96 26.41
N LYS A 401 6.16 5.63 26.26
CA LYS A 401 5.29 4.61 26.86
C LYS A 401 3.79 4.90 26.68
N LYS A 402 3.15 5.52 27.67
CA LYS A 402 1.71 5.79 27.67
C LYS A 402 1.32 6.92 26.72
N GLU A 403 2.20 7.91 26.51
CA GLU A 403 1.89 9.05 25.64
C GLU A 403 1.79 8.63 24.16
N VAL A 404 2.41 7.50 23.78
CA VAL A 404 2.28 6.89 22.44
C VAL A 404 0.81 6.57 22.08
N MET A 405 -0.07 6.40 23.07
CA MET A 405 -1.52 6.17 22.88
C MET A 405 -2.35 7.46 22.98
N SER A 406 -1.71 8.61 23.08
CA SER A 406 -2.32 9.93 23.21
C SER A 406 -1.99 10.80 22.01
N VAL A 407 -2.75 11.88 21.78
CA VAL A 407 -2.42 12.86 20.73
C VAL A 407 -1.04 13.47 20.97
N LYS A 408 -0.66 13.72 22.22
CA LYS A 408 0.61 14.39 22.60
C LYS A 408 1.87 13.65 22.16
N GLY A 409 1.83 12.32 22.22
CA GLY A 409 2.95 11.47 21.82
C GLY A 409 2.93 11.09 20.34
N ASN A 410 2.00 11.63 19.54
CA ASN A 410 1.86 11.32 18.11
C ASN A 410 2.11 12.57 17.27
N HIS A 411 3.30 12.65 16.68
CA HIS A 411 3.75 13.78 15.89
C HIS A 411 3.36 13.59 14.43
N ALA A 412 2.26 14.21 14.02
CA ALA A 412 1.80 14.17 12.63
C ALA A 412 2.85 14.80 11.70
N PHE A 413 3.21 14.14 10.61
CA PHE A 413 4.16 14.66 9.63
C PHE A 413 3.59 14.77 8.22
N ALA A 414 2.48 14.10 7.92
CA ALA A 414 1.78 14.28 6.66
C ALA A 414 0.27 14.07 6.81
N ILE A 415 -0.49 14.80 5.99
CA ILE A 415 -1.94 14.63 5.81
C ILE A 415 -2.22 14.59 4.31
N VAL A 416 -2.88 13.55 3.84
CA VAL A 416 -3.27 13.38 2.43
C VAL A 416 -4.79 13.33 2.33
N ASP A 417 -5.37 14.15 1.45
CA ASP A 417 -6.78 14.07 1.08
C ASP A 417 -6.98 12.90 0.10
N GLY A 418 -7.58 11.83 0.62
CA GLY A 418 -7.95 10.65 -0.14
C GLY A 418 -9.43 10.66 -0.47
N LYS A 419 -9.79 10.69 -1.76
CA LYS A 419 -11.11 10.23 -2.19
C LYS A 419 -11.13 8.69 -2.12
N LYS A 420 -11.70 8.15 -1.02
CA LYS A 420 -11.89 6.71 -0.77
C LYS A 420 -10.68 5.85 -1.17
N ILE A 421 -9.63 5.86 -0.35
CA ILE A 421 -8.68 4.76 -0.42
C ILE A 421 -9.22 3.65 0.49
N LYS A 422 -9.82 2.60 -0.11
CA LYS A 422 -10.00 1.33 0.60
C LYS A 422 -8.61 0.70 0.75
N LEU A 423 -7.87 1.15 1.76
CA LEU A 423 -6.69 0.44 2.21
C LEU A 423 -7.16 -0.71 3.09
N GLU A 424 -7.41 -1.86 2.47
CA GLU A 424 -7.51 -3.11 3.23
C GLU A 424 -6.09 -3.53 3.57
N PHE A 425 -5.57 -3.02 4.69
CA PHE A 425 -4.34 -3.52 5.29
C PHE A 425 -4.60 -4.93 5.81
N PHE A 426 -4.30 -5.92 4.98
CA PHE A 426 -4.12 -7.26 5.49
C PHE A 426 -2.73 -7.33 6.13
N LEU A 427 -2.65 -7.01 7.43
CA LEU A 427 -1.52 -7.42 8.28
C LEU A 427 -1.33 -8.96 8.29
N GLY A 428 -2.22 -9.71 7.65
CA GLY A 428 -2.01 -11.13 7.33
C GLY A 428 -1.25 -11.39 6.02
N GLY A 429 -0.47 -10.44 5.54
CA GLY A 429 0.45 -10.59 4.42
C GLY A 429 1.82 -11.14 4.82
N ASP A 430 2.04 -11.54 6.07
CA ASP A 430 3.40 -11.77 6.56
C ASP A 430 4.03 -13.09 6.09
N TYR A 431 3.24 -13.98 5.48
CA TYR A 431 3.71 -15.30 5.06
C TYR A 431 3.25 -15.67 3.65
N LYS A 432 4.06 -16.47 2.95
CA LYS A 432 3.79 -17.01 1.60
C LYS A 432 2.66 -18.07 1.62
N ILE A 433 1.53 -17.74 2.25
CA ILE A 433 0.39 -18.63 2.45
C ILE A 433 -0.84 -18.05 1.75
N HIS A 434 -1.43 -18.90 0.92
CA HIS A 434 -2.63 -18.59 0.18
C HIS A 434 -3.81 -18.37 1.13
N LYS A 435 -4.74 -17.46 0.81
CA LYS A 435 -5.91 -17.16 1.66
C LYS A 435 -6.69 -18.42 2.07
N ASP A 436 -6.78 -19.39 1.17
CA ASP A 436 -7.59 -20.60 1.35
C ASP A 436 -6.88 -21.65 2.23
N GLU A 437 -5.63 -21.42 2.61
CA GLU A 437 -4.87 -22.31 3.51
C GLU A 437 -4.73 -21.73 4.92
N ARG A 438 -5.13 -20.47 5.14
CA ARG A 438 -5.00 -19.78 6.45
C ARG A 438 -5.83 -20.42 7.56
N PHE A 439 -6.85 -21.19 7.19
CA PHE A 439 -7.71 -21.93 8.12
C PHE A 439 -7.01 -23.17 8.71
N ASP A 440 -5.92 -23.65 8.09
CA ASP A 440 -5.24 -24.86 8.54
C ASP A 440 -4.44 -24.57 9.82
N MET A 441 -5.09 -24.81 10.96
CA MET A 441 -4.48 -24.63 12.27
C MET A 441 -3.65 -25.85 12.73
N SER A 442 -3.45 -26.86 11.88
CA SER A 442 -2.69 -28.07 12.24
C SER A 442 -1.18 -27.83 12.33
N LYS A 443 -0.69 -26.71 11.78
CA LYS A 443 0.73 -26.40 11.74
C LYS A 443 1.19 -25.77 13.07
N PRO A 444 2.40 -26.11 13.54
CA PRO A 444 2.99 -25.45 14.71
C PRO A 444 3.40 -24.01 14.37
N GLU A 445 3.55 -23.16 15.38
CA GLU A 445 4.02 -21.77 15.21
C GLU A 445 5.32 -21.68 14.40
N SER A 446 6.28 -22.57 14.67
CA SER A 446 7.60 -22.59 14.00
C SER A 446 7.52 -22.79 12.48
N PHE A 447 6.45 -23.40 11.98
CA PHE A 447 6.24 -23.58 10.54
C PHE A 447 6.14 -22.22 9.85
N TYR A 448 5.24 -21.36 10.34
CA TYR A 448 4.99 -20.05 9.77
C TYR A 448 6.23 -19.17 9.81
N TRP A 449 6.97 -19.21 10.91
CA TRP A 449 8.20 -18.43 11.07
C TRP A 449 9.46 -19.02 10.43
N SER A 450 9.33 -20.05 9.60
CA SER A 450 10.46 -20.57 8.83
C SER A 450 10.90 -19.56 7.77
N LYS A 451 12.22 -19.46 7.51
CA LYS A 451 12.78 -18.57 6.47
C LYS A 451 12.14 -18.76 5.09
N LYS A 452 11.61 -19.96 4.81
CA LYS A 452 10.93 -20.28 3.55
C LYS A 452 9.57 -19.58 3.42
N LEU A 453 8.84 -19.44 4.53
CA LEU A 453 7.50 -18.87 4.54
C LEU A 453 7.48 -17.39 4.93
N GLN A 454 8.49 -16.91 5.65
CA GLN A 454 8.66 -15.50 5.96
C GLN A 454 8.72 -14.67 4.67
N ARG A 455 7.88 -13.65 4.57
CA ARG A 455 7.85 -12.78 3.42
C ARG A 455 8.92 -11.68 3.56
N THR A 456 9.58 -11.34 2.47
CA THR A 456 10.50 -10.19 2.39
C THR A 456 9.81 -8.97 1.78
N LEU A 457 10.42 -7.80 1.93
CA LEU A 457 9.94 -6.58 1.26
C LEU A 457 9.89 -6.76 -0.27
N GLU A 458 10.88 -7.46 -0.83
CA GLU A 458 10.95 -7.76 -2.26
C GLU A 458 9.85 -8.74 -2.70
N ASP A 459 9.56 -9.76 -1.88
CA ASP A 459 8.41 -10.63 -2.12
C ASP A 459 7.10 -9.83 -2.16
N ASN A 460 6.90 -8.85 -1.26
CA ASN A 460 5.70 -7.99 -1.28
C ASN A 460 5.59 -7.17 -2.57
N LYS A 461 6.69 -6.57 -3.03
CA LYS A 461 6.75 -5.82 -4.29
C LYS A 461 6.47 -6.68 -5.51
N ASN A 462 6.80 -7.96 -5.46
CA ASN A 462 6.54 -8.90 -6.55
C ASN A 462 5.11 -9.49 -6.47
N LEU A 463 4.66 -9.86 -5.28
CA LEU A 463 3.32 -10.44 -5.09
C LEU A 463 2.19 -9.44 -5.34
N CYS A 464 2.39 -8.13 -5.13
CA CYS A 464 1.37 -7.12 -5.47
C CYS A 464 1.10 -7.01 -6.98
N LYS A 465 2.02 -7.49 -7.83
CA LYS A 465 1.83 -7.55 -9.29
C LYS A 465 0.84 -8.65 -9.69
N ASN A 466 0.73 -9.72 -8.89
CA ASN A 466 -0.15 -10.86 -9.13
C ASN A 466 -1.39 -10.82 -8.23
N LYS A 467 -2.25 -9.81 -8.41
CA LYS A 467 -3.47 -9.60 -7.59
C LYS A 467 -4.41 -10.81 -7.54
N LYS A 468 -4.35 -11.70 -8.55
CA LYS A 468 -5.20 -12.90 -8.66
C LYS A 468 -4.78 -14.04 -7.74
N ASP A 469 -3.56 -14.02 -7.20
CA ASP A 469 -3.02 -15.12 -6.41
C ASP A 469 -3.34 -14.99 -4.91
N HIS A 470 -4.10 -13.95 -4.52
CA HIS A 470 -4.71 -13.79 -3.20
C HIS A 470 -3.78 -13.96 -1.98
N TYR A 471 -2.49 -13.64 -2.13
CA TYR A 471 -1.51 -13.66 -1.04
C TYR A 471 -1.65 -12.49 -0.04
N GLY A 472 -2.72 -11.69 -0.13
CA GLY A 472 -3.00 -10.59 0.82
C GLY A 472 -2.16 -9.33 0.63
N CYS A 473 -1.47 -9.16 -0.50
CA CYS A 473 -0.81 -7.90 -0.88
C CYS A 473 -1.47 -7.38 -2.16
N ILE A 474 -2.20 -6.27 -2.07
CA ILE A 474 -2.98 -5.71 -3.19
C ILE A 474 -2.20 -4.62 -3.92
N ASN A 475 -1.44 -3.82 -3.16
CA ASN A 475 -0.68 -2.68 -3.64
C ASN A 475 0.76 -2.76 -3.08
N PRO A 476 1.75 -2.16 -3.77
CA PRO A 476 3.10 -2.09 -3.24
C PRO A 476 3.12 -1.37 -1.88
N PRO A 477 4.03 -1.75 -0.97
CA PRO A 477 4.18 -1.08 0.33
C PRO A 477 4.47 0.42 0.15
N LEU A 478 3.77 1.25 0.91
CA LEU A 478 4.01 2.71 0.92
C LEU A 478 5.40 3.04 1.47
N LEU A 479 5.84 2.30 2.49
CA LEU A 479 7.13 2.45 3.14
C LEU A 479 7.97 1.18 2.96
N ASN A 480 9.26 1.36 2.66
CA ASN A 480 10.23 0.26 2.56
C ASN A 480 10.69 -0.20 3.96
N ILE A 481 9.75 -0.63 4.80
CA ILE A 481 10.03 -1.14 6.16
C ILE A 481 10.15 -2.68 6.10
N PRO A 482 11.23 -3.27 6.62
CA PRO A 482 11.35 -4.72 6.74
C PRO A 482 10.20 -5.32 7.56
N ILE A 483 9.66 -6.48 7.15
CA ILE A 483 8.44 -7.06 7.74
C ILE A 483 8.63 -7.38 9.23
N GLU A 484 9.82 -7.77 9.67
CA GLU A 484 10.14 -7.99 11.08
C GLU A 484 9.90 -6.76 11.98
N ASN A 485 9.92 -5.57 11.39
CA ASN A 485 9.67 -4.29 12.06
C ASN A 485 8.21 -3.83 11.95
N VAL A 486 7.39 -4.51 11.14
CA VAL A 486 5.94 -4.29 11.10
C VAL A 486 5.33 -4.93 12.34
N LYS A 487 4.53 -4.15 13.09
CA LYS A 487 3.84 -4.60 14.29
C LYS A 487 2.34 -4.55 14.05
N VAL A 488 1.65 -5.51 14.65
CA VAL A 488 0.19 -5.63 14.52
C VAL A 488 -0.48 -4.62 15.45
N ASP A 489 -1.52 -3.97 14.93
CA ASP A 489 -2.38 -3.11 15.72
C ASP A 489 -3.37 -3.94 16.54
N GLU A 490 -3.15 -4.01 17.85
CA GLU A 490 -4.01 -4.74 18.80
C GLU A 490 -5.47 -4.31 18.73
N LEU A 491 -5.76 -3.00 18.63
CA LEU A 491 -7.13 -2.49 18.71
C LEU A 491 -7.95 -2.96 17.51
N HIS A 492 -7.43 -2.70 16.31
CA HIS A 492 -8.08 -3.13 15.07
C HIS A 492 -8.10 -4.64 14.91
N LEU A 493 -7.04 -5.36 15.32
CA LEU A 493 -7.00 -6.82 15.33
C LEU A 493 -8.17 -7.39 16.14
N LEU A 494 -8.32 -6.94 17.40
CA LEU A 494 -9.34 -7.45 18.30
C LEU A 494 -10.75 -7.09 17.84
N LEU A 495 -10.98 -5.89 17.31
CA LEU A 495 -12.28 -5.50 16.75
C LEU A 495 -12.70 -6.43 15.60
N ARG A 496 -11.77 -6.75 14.69
CA ARG A 496 -12.05 -7.66 13.55
C ARG A 496 -12.32 -9.09 13.99
N ILE A 497 -11.60 -9.58 14.99
CA ILE A 497 -11.79 -10.93 15.53
C ILE A 497 -13.11 -11.02 16.28
N THR A 498 -13.43 -10.00 17.09
CA THR A 498 -14.65 -9.95 17.88
C THR A 498 -15.89 -9.97 16.98
N ASP A 499 -15.92 -9.20 15.89
CA ASP A 499 -17.03 -9.22 14.91
C ASP A 499 -17.29 -10.63 14.36
N ILE A 500 -16.23 -11.40 14.08
CA ILE A 500 -16.35 -12.78 13.60
C ILE A 500 -16.88 -13.70 14.70
N LEU A 501 -16.33 -13.61 15.91
CA LEU A 501 -16.74 -14.46 17.03
C LEU A 501 -18.22 -14.20 17.41
N GLU A 502 -18.61 -12.93 17.50
CA GLU A 502 -20.00 -12.52 17.73
C GLU A 502 -20.93 -13.06 16.65
N ARG A 503 -20.56 -12.89 15.36
CA ARG A 503 -21.34 -13.44 14.24
C ARG A 503 -21.51 -14.95 14.32
N ASN A 504 -20.45 -15.68 14.68
CA ASN A 504 -20.49 -17.13 14.76
C ASN A 504 -21.44 -17.61 15.88
N ILE A 505 -21.43 -16.93 17.03
CA ILE A 505 -22.36 -17.20 18.13
C ILE A 505 -23.81 -16.99 17.68
N LEU A 506 -24.09 -15.89 16.98
CA LEU A 506 -25.43 -15.58 16.47
C LEU A 506 -25.89 -16.57 15.40
N LEU A 507 -25.04 -16.88 14.42
CA LEU A 507 -25.35 -17.85 13.36
C LEU A 507 -25.58 -19.25 13.93
N THR A 508 -24.88 -19.63 15.00
CA THR A 508 -25.09 -20.91 15.68
C THR A 508 -26.46 -20.96 16.36
N ALA A 509 -26.84 -19.89 17.07
CA ALA A 509 -28.16 -19.78 17.67
C ALA A 509 -29.28 -19.83 16.61
N ILE A 510 -29.12 -19.08 15.51
CA ILE A 510 -30.05 -19.07 14.37
C ILE A 510 -30.16 -20.46 13.73
N ARG A 511 -29.04 -21.14 13.48
CA ARG A 511 -29.04 -22.49 12.89
C ARG A 511 -29.77 -23.48 13.79
N ARG A 512 -29.56 -23.39 15.10
CA ARG A 512 -30.22 -24.24 16.08
C ARG A 512 -31.73 -24.00 16.09
N ASP A 513 -32.16 -22.74 16.12
CA ASP A 513 -33.57 -22.37 15.99
C ASP A 513 -34.16 -22.89 14.66
N LEU A 514 -33.47 -22.75 13.53
CA LEU A 514 -33.92 -23.28 12.23
C LEU A 514 -34.06 -24.82 12.21
N CYS A 515 -33.24 -25.55 12.97
CA CYS A 515 -33.34 -26.99 13.08
C CYS A 515 -34.49 -27.41 14.00
N GLU A 516 -34.60 -26.80 15.17
CA GLU A 516 -35.58 -27.17 16.20
C GLU A 516 -37.00 -26.65 15.91
N ASP A 517 -37.12 -25.46 15.29
CA ASP A 517 -38.42 -24.85 14.99
C ASP A 517 -39.15 -25.50 13.80
N LYS A 518 -38.44 -26.31 12.98
CA LYS A 518 -39.04 -27.06 11.87
C LYS A 518 -40.09 -28.06 12.34
N SER A 519 -39.86 -28.69 13.48
CA SER A 519 -40.78 -29.68 14.09
C SER A 519 -41.85 -29.04 14.97
N LYS A 520 -41.80 -27.74 15.22
CA LYS A 520 -42.71 -27.05 16.15
C LYS A 520 -44.05 -26.68 15.53
N ARG A 521 -45.12 -26.87 16.30
CA ARG A 521 -46.48 -26.47 15.92
C ARG A 521 -46.60 -24.94 15.85
N ALA A 522 -47.58 -24.43 15.11
CA ALA A 522 -47.74 -22.99 14.86
C ALA A 522 -47.88 -22.11 16.12
N LYS A 523 -48.37 -22.66 17.24
CA LYS A 523 -48.54 -21.95 18.52
C LYS A 523 -47.31 -21.98 19.42
N GLU A 524 -46.29 -22.75 19.08
CA GLU A 524 -45.10 -22.90 19.92
C GLU A 524 -44.10 -21.75 19.70
N PRO A 525 -43.39 -21.32 20.76
CA PRO A 525 -42.43 -20.23 20.66
C PRO A 525 -41.22 -20.61 19.78
N ARG A 526 -40.93 -19.72 18.82
CA ARG A 526 -39.83 -19.82 17.85
C ARG A 526 -38.71 -18.82 18.14
N GLY A 527 -37.52 -19.13 17.66
CA GLY A 527 -36.33 -18.28 17.80
C GLY A 527 -35.82 -18.18 19.24
N LEU A 528 -35.98 -19.24 20.05
CA LEU A 528 -35.70 -19.18 21.48
C LEU A 528 -34.19 -19.06 21.76
N HIS A 529 -33.36 -19.75 20.98
CA HIS A 529 -31.91 -19.70 21.13
C HIS A 529 -31.37 -18.32 20.81
N LEU A 530 -31.78 -17.71 19.69
CA LEU A 530 -31.38 -16.35 19.34
C LEU A 530 -31.82 -15.34 20.42
N LYS A 531 -33.08 -15.43 20.89
CA LYS A 531 -33.58 -14.56 21.97
C LYS A 531 -32.77 -14.70 23.26
N ASN A 532 -32.41 -15.93 23.64
CA ASN A 532 -31.60 -16.19 24.82
C ASN A 532 -30.17 -15.65 24.65
N THR A 533 -29.55 -15.88 23.48
CA THR A 533 -28.23 -15.31 23.16
C THR A 533 -28.23 -13.79 23.27
N VAL A 534 -29.22 -13.11 22.67
CA VAL A 534 -29.36 -11.65 22.77
C VAL A 534 -29.57 -11.20 24.22
N LYS A 535 -30.36 -11.91 25.02
CA LYS A 535 -30.54 -11.62 26.45
C LYS A 535 -29.22 -11.75 27.22
N VAL A 536 -28.42 -12.77 26.95
CA VAL A 536 -27.11 -12.98 27.60
C VAL A 536 -26.14 -11.87 27.20
N ILE A 537 -26.07 -11.52 25.93
CA ILE A 537 -25.24 -10.38 25.47
C ILE A 537 -25.68 -9.10 26.19
N ASN A 538 -27.00 -8.83 26.24
CA ASN A 538 -27.53 -7.67 26.93
C ASN A 538 -27.25 -7.68 28.45
N SER A 539 -27.21 -8.86 29.08
CA SER A 539 -26.86 -8.97 30.51
C SER A 539 -25.41 -8.59 30.82
N CYS A 540 -24.52 -8.59 29.82
CA CYS A 540 -23.16 -8.06 29.96
C CYS A 540 -23.13 -6.52 30.05
N GLY A 541 -24.28 -5.84 29.96
CA GLY A 541 -24.40 -4.39 30.08
C GLY A 541 -24.15 -3.62 28.79
N VAL A 542 -24.27 -4.29 27.65
CA VAL A 542 -24.28 -3.68 26.31
C VAL A 542 -25.68 -3.73 25.73
N THR A 543 -26.04 -2.74 24.90
CA THR A 543 -27.30 -2.80 24.14
C THR A 543 -27.05 -3.50 22.82
N PHE A 544 -27.69 -4.65 22.63
CA PHE A 544 -27.55 -5.49 21.45
C PHE A 544 -28.91 -5.87 20.89
N SER A 545 -29.10 -5.61 19.60
CA SER A 545 -30.34 -5.87 18.86
C SER A 545 -30.01 -6.52 17.52
N VAL A 546 -30.83 -7.51 17.14
CA VAL A 546 -30.71 -8.20 15.86
C VAL A 546 -31.84 -7.76 14.95
N TRP A 547 -31.50 -7.38 13.72
CA TRP A 547 -32.44 -6.90 12.71
C TRP A 547 -32.54 -7.92 11.57
N GLU A 548 -33.76 -8.21 11.12
CA GLU A 548 -33.97 -9.08 9.96
C GLU A 548 -33.93 -8.25 8.67
N LYS A 549 -33.12 -8.68 7.69
CA LYS A 549 -33.06 -8.03 6.39
C LYS A 549 -34.16 -8.57 5.48
N LEU A 550 -35.07 -7.69 5.07
CA LEU A 550 -36.12 -7.98 4.10
C LEU A 550 -35.63 -7.60 2.69
N ASP A 551 -36.07 -8.35 1.68
CA ASP A 551 -35.88 -7.97 0.27
C ASP A 551 -36.88 -6.87 -0.15
N GLY A 552 -36.75 -6.36 -1.38
CA GLY A 552 -37.64 -5.32 -1.92
C GLY A 552 -39.12 -5.71 -2.01
N ASN A 553 -39.43 -7.00 -1.80
CA ASN A 553 -40.78 -7.54 -1.79
C ASN A 553 -41.25 -7.90 -0.36
N GLY A 554 -40.49 -7.49 0.68
CA GLY A 554 -40.81 -7.77 2.08
C GLY A 554 -40.60 -9.22 2.50
N LYS A 555 -39.95 -10.06 1.69
CA LYS A 555 -39.63 -11.45 2.05
C LYS A 555 -38.29 -11.51 2.78
N LYS A 556 -38.18 -12.49 3.69
CA LYS A 556 -36.94 -12.74 4.43
C LYS A 556 -35.83 -13.16 3.47
N GLN A 557 -34.72 -12.44 3.51
CA GLN A 557 -33.53 -12.86 2.77
C GLN A 557 -32.88 -14.03 3.51
N ALA A 558 -32.73 -15.18 2.84
CA ALA A 558 -32.11 -16.35 3.45
C ALA A 558 -30.61 -16.13 3.65
N ASN A 559 -30.15 -16.11 4.91
CA ASN A 559 -28.72 -16.13 5.23
C ASN A 559 -28.16 -17.52 4.90
N LYS A 560 -27.32 -17.59 3.87
CA LYS A 560 -26.56 -18.80 3.49
C LYS A 560 -25.23 -18.94 4.24
N GLU A 561 -24.92 -18.04 5.16
CA GLU A 561 -23.63 -18.02 5.87
C GLU A 561 -23.55 -19.13 6.92
N GLU A 562 -22.45 -19.89 6.88
CA GLU A 562 -22.16 -20.95 7.85
C GLU A 562 -21.32 -20.37 9.00
N GLY A 563 -21.81 -20.49 10.24
CA GLY A 563 -21.18 -19.89 11.43
C GLY A 563 -19.72 -20.31 11.63
N TYR A 564 -19.41 -21.60 11.73
CA TYR A 564 -18.02 -22.06 11.91
C TYR A 564 -17.37 -22.48 10.58
N GLY A 565 -17.60 -21.73 9.51
CA GLY A 565 -17.01 -22.01 8.19
C GLY A 565 -15.51 -21.69 8.13
N LYS A 566 -14.77 -22.41 7.28
CA LYS A 566 -13.33 -22.16 7.02
C LYS A 566 -13.04 -20.72 6.62
N ALA A 567 -13.95 -20.09 5.88
CA ALA A 567 -13.84 -18.70 5.44
C ALA A 567 -13.83 -17.68 6.60
N ASN A 568 -14.27 -18.07 7.79
CA ASN A 568 -14.30 -17.20 8.97
C ASN A 568 -12.97 -17.17 9.71
N ILE A 569 -12.01 -18.06 9.40
CA ILE A 569 -10.62 -17.91 9.86
C ILE A 569 -9.96 -16.83 9.00
N THR A 570 -10.15 -15.59 9.42
CA THR A 570 -9.60 -14.43 8.73
C THR A 570 -8.10 -14.29 9.01
N PRO A 571 -7.40 -13.44 8.24
CA PRO A 571 -5.97 -13.23 8.44
C PRO A 571 -5.68 -12.62 9.82
N TYR A 572 -6.63 -11.89 10.41
CA TYR A 572 -6.56 -11.38 11.77
C TYR A 572 -6.53 -12.50 12.81
N ILE A 573 -7.40 -13.51 12.69
CA ILE A 573 -7.39 -14.68 13.60
C ILE A 573 -6.08 -15.45 13.48
N HIS A 574 -5.61 -15.67 12.25
CA HIS A 574 -4.33 -16.32 11.99
C HIS A 574 -3.16 -15.58 12.67
N VAL A 575 -3.11 -14.25 12.49
CA VAL A 575 -2.09 -13.38 13.10
C VAL A 575 -2.13 -13.45 14.62
N LEU A 576 -3.32 -13.42 15.23
CA LEU A 576 -3.48 -13.53 16.67
C LEU A 576 -2.90 -14.85 17.21
N VAL A 577 -3.17 -15.97 16.55
CA VAL A 577 -2.74 -17.29 17.05
C VAL A 577 -1.26 -17.53 16.80
N TYR A 578 -0.73 -17.19 15.63
CA TYR A 578 0.61 -17.61 15.21
C TYR A 578 1.69 -16.53 15.26
N HIS A 579 1.34 -15.24 15.35
CA HIS A 579 2.35 -14.16 15.30
C HIS A 579 2.40 -13.31 16.56
N VAL A 580 1.25 -13.04 17.17
CA VAL A 580 1.18 -12.27 18.42
C VAL A 580 2.03 -12.89 19.54
N PRO A 581 2.05 -14.22 19.78
CA PRO A 581 2.91 -14.82 20.82
C PRO A 581 4.39 -14.43 20.66
N ARG A 582 4.91 -14.43 19.44
CA ARG A 582 6.29 -14.04 19.14
C ARG A 582 6.53 -12.54 19.25
N PHE A 583 5.52 -11.71 18.98
CA PHE A 583 5.64 -10.28 19.25
C PHE A 583 5.82 -10.02 20.75
N PHE A 584 5.07 -10.72 21.61
CA PHE A 584 5.20 -10.64 23.07
C PHE A 584 6.58 -11.08 23.59
N GLN A 585 7.25 -12.03 22.92
CA GLN A 585 8.61 -12.43 23.27
C GLN A 585 9.63 -11.30 23.06
N ASN A 586 9.39 -10.39 22.11
CA ASN A 586 10.31 -9.31 21.76
C ASN A 586 9.94 -7.95 22.41
N SER A 587 8.65 -7.70 22.66
CA SER A 587 8.12 -6.46 23.25
C SER A 587 6.61 -6.56 23.51
N GLY A 588 6.05 -5.78 24.43
CA GLY A 588 4.60 -5.67 24.55
C GLY A 588 3.94 -5.09 23.29
N VAL A 589 2.76 -5.59 22.91
CA VAL A 589 2.04 -5.15 21.68
C VAL A 589 1.31 -3.81 21.89
N LYS A 590 0.91 -3.52 23.12
CA LYS A 590 0.10 -2.34 23.47
C LYS A 590 0.71 -1.00 23.05
N ILE A 591 2.04 -0.84 23.15
CA ILE A 591 2.72 0.41 22.74
C ILE A 591 2.65 0.63 21.22
N PHE A 592 2.34 -0.41 20.45
CA PHE A 592 2.23 -0.36 18.99
C PHE A 592 0.79 -0.12 18.48
N THR A 593 -0.21 0.03 19.36
CA THR A 593 -1.61 0.29 18.96
C THR A 593 -1.80 1.57 18.13
N GLY A 594 -2.72 1.55 17.17
CA GLY A 594 -3.13 2.72 16.36
C GLY A 594 -3.93 3.79 17.13
N GLN A 595 -4.27 3.56 18.40
CA GLN A 595 -5.13 4.46 19.17
C GLN A 595 -4.66 5.93 19.20
N GLY A 596 -3.35 6.17 19.20
CA GLY A 596 -2.80 7.53 19.18
C GLY A 596 -3.18 8.30 17.93
N VAL A 597 -3.01 7.68 16.75
CA VAL A 597 -3.33 8.31 15.45
C VAL A 597 -4.84 8.44 15.24
N GLU A 598 -5.66 7.52 15.75
CA GLU A 598 -7.13 7.66 15.74
C GLU A 598 -7.60 8.90 16.52
N LYS A 599 -7.02 9.15 17.70
CA LYS A 599 -7.35 10.36 18.47
C LYS A 599 -6.87 11.62 17.73
N THR A 600 -5.73 11.55 17.05
CA THR A 600 -5.28 12.64 16.18
C THR A 600 -6.28 12.88 15.04
N ASN A 601 -6.87 11.84 14.47
CA ASN A 601 -7.92 11.95 13.47
C ASN A 601 -9.17 12.69 13.97
N ASP A 602 -9.56 12.52 15.24
CA ASP A 602 -10.65 13.29 15.84
C ASP A 602 -10.31 14.79 15.97
N VAL A 603 -9.06 15.12 16.34
CA VAL A 603 -8.58 16.50 16.39
C VAL A 603 -8.55 17.11 14.99
N VAL A 604 -8.02 16.38 14.01
CA VAL A 604 -8.01 16.74 12.58
C VAL A 604 -9.43 17.04 12.08
N ARG A 605 -10.40 16.19 12.45
CA ARG A 605 -11.81 16.40 12.09
C ARG A 605 -12.34 17.71 12.67
N SER A 606 -12.06 17.99 13.94
CA SER A 606 -12.47 19.26 14.57
C SER A 606 -11.85 20.48 13.87
N ILE A 607 -10.55 20.45 13.61
CA ILE A 607 -9.83 21.55 12.95
C ILE A 607 -10.36 21.79 11.54
N TYR A 608 -10.58 20.72 10.77
CA TYR A 608 -11.10 20.82 9.41
C TYR A 608 -12.46 21.52 9.35
N HIS A 609 -13.38 21.19 10.26
CA HIS A 609 -14.73 21.78 10.24
C HIS A 609 -14.77 23.21 10.79
N ASN A 610 -13.97 23.50 11.82
CA ASN A 610 -14.14 24.72 12.62
C ASN A 610 -13.06 25.78 12.38
N LYS A 611 -11.91 25.43 11.79
CA LYS A 611 -10.74 26.31 11.73
C LYS A 611 -10.12 26.45 10.35
N SER A 612 -10.18 25.43 9.50
CA SER A 612 -9.65 25.53 8.14
C SER A 612 -10.58 26.35 7.24
N ASN A 613 -9.98 27.15 6.34
CA ASN A 613 -10.71 27.85 5.29
C ASN A 613 -11.06 26.94 4.09
N LYS A 614 -10.65 25.67 4.13
CA LYS A 614 -10.90 24.60 3.15
C LYS A 614 -10.27 24.82 1.77
N HIS A 615 -9.53 25.91 1.54
CA HIS A 615 -8.73 26.10 0.33
C HIS A 615 -7.45 25.22 0.38
N GLU A 616 -6.73 25.24 1.50
CA GLU A 616 -5.55 24.39 1.75
C GLU A 616 -5.76 23.49 2.97
N GLY A 617 -6.87 22.75 3.02
CA GLY A 617 -7.33 22.04 4.22
C GLY A 617 -6.30 21.12 4.89
N CYS A 618 -5.49 20.39 4.10
CA CYS A 618 -4.43 19.54 4.63
C CYS A 618 -3.32 20.34 5.34
N LYS A 619 -2.91 21.46 4.74
CA LYS A 619 -1.83 22.32 5.26
C LYS A 619 -2.29 23.09 6.49
N ASP A 620 -3.48 23.69 6.46
CA ASP A 620 -4.08 24.37 7.60
C ASP A 620 -4.16 23.45 8.82
N THR A 621 -4.61 22.21 8.58
CA THR A 621 -4.78 21.23 9.63
C THR A 621 -3.43 20.78 10.19
N LEU A 622 -2.45 20.53 9.33
CA LEU A 622 -1.11 20.15 9.75
C LEU A 622 -0.41 21.27 10.56
N LEU A 623 -0.56 22.53 10.15
CA LEU A 623 -0.07 23.68 10.92
C LEU A 623 -0.73 23.79 12.30
N ALA A 624 -2.05 23.60 12.37
CA ALA A 624 -2.76 23.64 13.64
C ALA A 624 -2.34 22.50 14.58
N LEU A 625 -2.15 21.28 14.07
CA LEU A 625 -1.58 20.18 14.86
C LEU A 625 -0.19 20.54 15.36
N LYS A 626 0.67 21.13 14.53
CA LYS A 626 2.03 21.53 14.94
C LYS A 626 2.07 22.64 15.97
N ARG A 627 1.14 23.59 15.90
CA ARG A 627 0.98 24.58 16.97
C ARG A 627 0.53 23.93 18.28
N LEU A 628 -0.41 22.98 18.23
CA LEU A 628 -0.81 22.21 19.41
C LEU A 628 0.36 21.43 20.02
N ASP A 629 1.20 20.80 19.19
CA ASP A 629 2.41 20.10 19.62
C ASP A 629 3.41 21.05 20.30
N CYS A 630 3.67 22.24 19.72
CA CYS A 630 4.57 23.25 20.31
C CYS A 630 4.04 23.84 21.62
N LEU A 631 2.72 23.90 21.77
CA LEU A 631 2.05 24.53 22.90
C LEU A 631 1.51 23.47 23.89
N LYS A 632 1.99 22.23 23.83
CA LYS A 632 1.52 21.11 24.65
C LYS A 632 1.68 21.33 26.17
N ASP A 633 2.64 22.16 26.57
CA ASP A 633 2.94 22.44 27.98
C ASP A 633 1.87 23.33 28.65
N TYR A 634 1.07 24.06 27.87
CA TYR A 634 -0.06 24.85 28.38
C TYR A 634 -1.34 24.01 28.57
N GLU A 635 -1.29 22.72 28.27
CA GLU A 635 -2.44 21.84 28.50
C GLU A 635 -2.67 21.66 30.00
N ARG A 636 -3.87 22.02 30.45
CA ARG A 636 -4.29 21.85 31.85
C ARG A 636 -4.06 20.39 32.29
N MET A 637 -3.31 20.20 33.38
CA MET A 637 -3.21 18.89 34.00
C MET A 637 -4.60 18.43 34.47
N PRO A 638 -5.07 17.24 34.07
CA PRO A 638 -6.34 16.73 34.57
C PRO A 638 -6.24 16.62 36.10
N ASN A 639 -7.27 17.11 36.80
CA ASN A 639 -7.36 16.94 38.24
C ASN A 639 -7.16 15.46 38.57
N LYS A 640 -6.29 15.14 39.55
CA LYS A 640 -6.15 13.77 40.07
C LYS A 640 -7.46 13.33 40.69
N TYR A 641 -8.35 12.75 39.90
CA TYR A 641 -9.55 12.09 40.40
C TYR A 641 -9.18 10.65 40.74
N VAL A 642 -9.27 10.29 42.02
CA VAL A 642 -9.13 8.90 42.45
C VAL A 642 -10.38 8.15 41.96
N LYS A 643 -10.26 7.46 40.82
CA LYS A 643 -11.31 6.59 40.25
C LYS A 643 -11.54 5.28 41.04
N LYS A 644 -11.09 5.22 42.29
CA LYS A 644 -11.37 4.12 43.20
C LYS A 644 -12.59 4.51 44.01
N ASN A 645 -13.77 4.31 43.44
CA ASN A 645 -14.93 4.02 44.27
C ASN A 645 -15.00 2.49 44.32
N ASP A 646 -14.48 1.90 45.40
CA ASP A 646 -14.40 0.44 45.58
C ASP A 646 -15.81 -0.21 45.54
N GLU A 647 -16.87 0.57 45.73
CA GLU A 647 -18.28 0.15 45.63
C GLU A 647 -18.91 0.31 44.23
N TYR A 648 -18.29 1.08 43.30
CA TYR A 648 -18.93 1.40 42.02
C TYR A 648 -19.07 0.20 41.08
N TRP A 649 -18.00 -0.58 40.91
CA TRP A 649 -17.98 -1.74 40.02
C TRP A 649 -18.79 -2.95 40.54
N PRO A 650 -18.75 -3.29 41.84
CA PRO A 650 -19.54 -4.42 42.35
C PRO A 650 -21.02 -4.07 42.62
N THR A 651 -21.36 -2.82 42.95
CA THR A 651 -22.69 -2.46 43.49
C THR A 651 -23.36 -1.32 42.72
N ASP A 652 -22.76 -0.14 42.66
CA ASP A 652 -23.46 1.06 42.19
C ASP A 652 -23.81 1.02 40.71
N ILE A 653 -22.94 0.43 39.88
CA ILE A 653 -23.17 0.35 38.42
C ILE A 653 -24.40 -0.52 38.10
N PHE A 654 -24.65 -1.57 38.88
CA PHE A 654 -25.82 -2.43 38.68
C PHE A 654 -27.09 -1.76 39.18
N GLU A 655 -27.02 -1.02 40.29
CA GLU A 655 -28.15 -0.23 40.79
C GLU A 655 -28.52 0.94 39.87
N GLU A 656 -27.56 1.73 39.43
CA GLU A 656 -27.80 2.83 38.49
C GLU A 656 -28.38 2.31 37.18
N ARG A 657 -27.87 1.18 36.67
CA ARG A 657 -28.39 0.56 35.44
C ARG A 657 -29.78 -0.03 35.62
N ARG A 658 -30.14 -0.51 36.83
CA ARG A 658 -31.51 -0.95 37.15
C ARG A 658 -32.50 0.21 37.24
N LYS A 659 -32.06 1.39 37.69
CA LYS A 659 -32.87 2.61 37.83
C LYS A 659 -33.12 3.34 36.50
N ARG A 660 -32.33 3.06 35.46
CA ARG A 660 -32.54 3.65 34.13
C ARG A 660 -33.66 2.90 33.40
N PRO A 661 -34.69 3.60 32.91
CA PRO A 661 -35.72 2.97 32.08
C PRO A 661 -35.05 2.34 30.85
N ARG A 662 -35.43 1.10 30.52
CA ARG A 662 -34.93 0.45 29.32
C ARG A 662 -35.54 1.18 28.12
N LEU A 663 -34.73 1.45 27.10
CA LEU A 663 -35.20 2.01 25.83
C LEU A 663 -36.27 1.15 25.12
N SER A 664 -36.52 -0.07 25.61
CA SER A 664 -37.63 -0.93 25.17
C SER A 664 -38.99 -0.55 25.77
N ASP A 665 -39.00 0.31 26.79
CA ASP A 665 -40.19 0.65 27.57
C ASP A 665 -40.70 2.08 27.24
N ALA A 666 -40.25 2.63 26.10
CA ALA A 666 -40.69 3.91 25.52
C ALA A 666 -41.35 3.71 24.15
#